data_AF-A0A3M0YU86-F1
#
_entry.id   AF-A0A3M0YU86-F1
#
_cell.length_a   1.000
_cell.length_b   1.000
_cell.length_c   1.000
_cell.angle_alpha   90.00
_cell.angle_beta   90.00
_cell.angle_gamma   90.00
#
_symmetry.space_group_name_H-M   'P 1'
#
loop_
_entity.id
_entity.type
_entity.pdbx_description
1 polymer ?
#
loop_
_entity_poly.entity_id
_entity_poly.type
_entity_poly.pdbx_seq_one_letter_code
_entity_poly.pdbx_strand_id
1 'polypeptide(L)'
;MRYARFLGIACLFVVTMKIALAVDSSGRNSYFWITLRPSNGRSAGGRWEVELANGYRCVKEDSPLLSCEQSDKRCQITWTGNNLVDGPEADTLRFSILVEGNRATIQDITVNGSTPQTKGLELESECNIVRPKRLNGKRAPANYFEVQALIVLRDRSLMIEDPAHPFSDLRNGHTFGPTPYKPTSEEKLKYFPKFSWDRIRRCIFVRKRKAYTDAEVEALAKTYDVIVLEKANTAGQKNVMQGMLNVSSRLKKVNPDVVIFFYWNSRIYFGHYGIDDSIERHKDEWIDKNFVIRGHLPTYVRENKDFLKWWVGCCQKMMSYPSIDGTFIDKKGVPIFMLDALYKATPVNKLIINNNGDIRKRIAYVDGTYREGWTEGDNPDAIAAALAIARETGLNKKIQILRSVTHIANNKREMEDLVDPDLALYLLCVEKYHYFFWLKTVDAMKDRIFWLTDYLDQCKRPLGKPLGPYLRDNKVYTRSFEHCDVYLDMRPGKKFKWIVRILWKNDIGRPSVAGSAISFTDDRYRIKGCGAIAGTADQFFYLSDAHYDDGEIKARIDSLEGGGPNAQAGVMFRESLVADAPCVAVLCNPEGDVSMTYRLKAGGKLIRTDVLHIGNHPYVKLIREGNVFTGYGSANGTQWRLIAKVRVPMPAKIEMGMAVASGNRESLATAIFSGFSRLEPSSKIAQLNAQGAKKKPATPQNTQAKKKPQNTRRRQKIRK
;
A
#
# COMPACT_ATOMS: atom_id res chain seq x y z
N MET A 1 41.32 31.20 -60.87
CA MET A 1 41.11 31.74 -62.23
C MET A 1 40.39 30.68 -63.06
N ARG A 2 39.26 31.05 -63.68
CA ARG A 2 38.52 30.37 -64.77
C ARG A 2 37.79 29.04 -64.48
N TYR A 3 36.46 29.19 -64.32
CA TYR A 3 35.32 28.49 -64.95
C TYR A 3 35.43 27.01 -65.40
N ALA A 4 34.53 26.19 -64.84
CA ALA A 4 33.74 25.21 -65.59
C ALA A 4 32.37 24.89 -64.90
N ARG A 5 31.30 25.03 -65.69
CA ARG A 5 29.95 24.39 -65.64
C ARG A 5 28.85 24.86 -64.66
N PHE A 6 28.12 25.89 -65.10
CA PHE A 6 26.70 25.93 -65.52
C PHE A 6 25.55 25.16 -64.79
N LEU A 7 24.61 25.99 -64.31
CA LEU A 7 23.12 25.99 -64.38
C LEU A 7 22.23 25.04 -63.53
N GLY A 8 21.41 25.66 -62.66
CA GLY A 8 19.96 25.66 -62.85
C GLY A 8 19.05 24.84 -61.92
N ILE A 9 18.39 25.56 -60.99
CA ILE A 9 17.00 25.35 -60.51
C ILE A 9 16.75 24.29 -59.41
N ALA A 10 15.89 24.69 -58.47
CA ALA A 10 15.25 23.96 -57.37
C ALA A 10 16.05 23.79 -56.06
N CYS A 11 16.30 24.89 -55.33
CA CYS A 11 16.36 24.80 -53.86
C CYS A 11 14.94 24.55 -53.34
N LEU A 12 14.61 23.28 -53.14
CA LEU A 12 13.46 22.84 -52.36
C LEU A 12 13.57 23.46 -50.96
N PHE A 13 12.53 24.19 -50.55
CA PHE A 13 12.25 24.51 -49.16
C PHE A 13 12.26 23.21 -48.34
N VAL A 14 13.37 22.89 -47.68
CA VAL A 14 13.35 21.98 -46.54
C VAL A 14 12.93 22.83 -45.35
N VAL A 15 11.61 22.95 -45.22
CA VAL A 15 10.97 23.25 -43.95
C VAL A 15 11.38 22.12 -43.00
N THR A 16 12.48 22.31 -42.27
CA THR A 16 12.66 21.60 -41.01
C THR A 16 11.57 22.10 -40.08
N MET A 17 10.41 21.42 -40.11
CA MET A 17 9.46 21.42 -39.01
C MET A 17 10.25 21.00 -37.77
N LYS A 18 10.65 21.98 -36.96
CA LYS A 18 10.69 21.78 -35.52
C LYS A 18 9.24 21.57 -35.12
N ILE A 19 8.81 20.30 -35.17
CA ILE A 19 7.55 19.89 -34.55
C ILE A 19 7.70 20.24 -33.08
N ALA A 20 6.78 21.09 -32.63
CA ALA A 20 6.63 21.53 -31.26
C ALA A 20 6.56 20.29 -30.34
N LEU A 21 7.59 20.12 -29.53
CA LEU A 21 7.53 19.29 -28.32
C LEU A 21 7.34 20.26 -27.17
N ALA A 22 6.10 20.38 -26.71
CA ALA A 22 5.81 20.95 -25.41
C ALA A 22 4.49 20.41 -24.85
N VAL A 23 4.39 19.08 -24.68
CA VAL A 23 4.02 18.54 -23.35
C VAL A 23 5.05 19.14 -22.39
N ASP A 24 4.78 19.39 -21.11
CA ASP A 24 5.94 19.41 -20.21
C ASP A 24 6.70 18.09 -20.45
N SER A 25 8.02 18.07 -20.46
CA SER A 25 8.80 16.91 -20.97
C SER A 25 8.65 15.61 -20.15
N SER A 26 7.59 15.50 -19.35
CA SER A 26 7.30 14.47 -18.38
C SER A 26 6.29 13.42 -18.83
N GLY A 27 5.39 13.71 -19.79
CA GLY A 27 4.32 12.79 -20.20
C GLY A 27 3.32 12.44 -19.09
N ARG A 28 2.82 13.43 -18.34
CA ARG A 28 1.99 13.27 -17.12
C ARG A 28 0.53 13.72 -17.28
N ASN A 29 -0.37 13.11 -16.52
CA ASN A 29 -1.71 13.67 -16.24
C ASN A 29 -1.59 14.92 -15.34
N SER A 30 -2.48 15.89 -15.56
CA SER A 30 -2.45 17.16 -14.82
C SER A 30 -3.44 17.18 -13.66
N TYR A 31 -2.90 17.23 -12.44
CA TYR A 31 -3.67 17.32 -11.19
C TYR A 31 -3.67 18.76 -10.67
N PHE A 32 -4.87 19.27 -10.40
CA PHE A 32 -5.10 20.60 -9.85
C PHE A 32 -5.85 20.48 -8.53
N TRP A 33 -5.15 20.78 -7.44
CA TRP A 33 -5.67 20.85 -6.09
C TRP A 33 -6.08 22.28 -5.77
N ILE A 34 -7.30 22.44 -5.29
CA ILE A 34 -7.88 23.73 -4.95
C ILE A 34 -8.33 23.68 -3.50
N THR A 35 -7.87 24.64 -2.70
CA THR A 35 -8.39 24.85 -1.35
C THR A 35 -8.91 26.27 -1.24
N LEU A 36 -10.21 26.42 -0.97
CA LEU A 36 -10.84 27.69 -0.65
C LEU A 36 -11.02 27.79 0.87
N ARG A 37 -10.45 28.85 1.46
CA ARG A 37 -10.53 29.13 2.90
C ARG A 37 -11.28 30.45 3.13
N PRO A 38 -12.15 30.58 4.15
CA PRO A 38 -12.72 31.88 4.51
C PRO A 38 -11.63 32.85 4.99
N SER A 39 -11.54 34.05 4.41
CA SER A 39 -10.62 35.10 4.88
C SER A 39 -10.90 35.41 6.35
N ASN A 40 -9.85 35.44 7.17
CA ASN A 40 -9.89 35.70 8.63
C ASN A 40 -10.34 34.54 9.54
N GLY A 41 -10.50 33.30 9.04
CA GLY A 41 -10.77 32.14 9.91
C GLY A 41 -12.13 32.17 10.63
N ARG A 42 -13.05 33.05 10.21
CA ARG A 42 -14.43 33.15 10.72
C ARG A 42 -15.39 32.32 9.86
N SER A 43 -16.59 32.11 10.38
CA SER A 43 -17.67 31.32 9.76
C SER A 43 -18.08 31.84 8.38
N ALA A 44 -18.64 30.95 7.55
CA ALA A 44 -19.08 31.19 6.17
C ALA A 44 -19.81 32.52 5.95
N GLY A 45 -19.47 33.22 4.85
CA GLY A 45 -20.11 34.48 4.43
C GLY A 45 -19.16 35.67 4.15
N GLY A 46 -17.84 35.46 4.05
CA GLY A 46 -16.86 36.49 3.66
C GLY A 46 -16.01 36.06 2.46
N ARG A 47 -15.15 36.96 1.94
CA ARG A 47 -14.19 36.69 0.83
C ARG A 47 -13.43 35.38 1.08
N TRP A 48 -13.29 34.55 0.05
CA TRP A 48 -12.50 33.32 0.09
C TRP A 48 -11.05 33.61 -0.29
N GLU A 49 -10.11 33.10 0.50
CA GLU A 49 -8.72 32.95 0.10
C GLU A 49 -8.60 31.71 -0.77
N VAL A 50 -8.00 31.87 -1.94
CA VAL A 50 -7.77 30.76 -2.89
C VAL A 50 -6.31 30.34 -2.84
N GLU A 51 -6.10 29.06 -2.54
CA GLU A 51 -4.81 28.40 -2.68
C GLU A 51 -4.95 27.31 -3.75
N LEU A 52 -4.23 27.47 -4.85
CA LEU A 52 -4.15 26.47 -5.91
C LEU A 52 -2.79 25.78 -5.85
N ALA A 53 -2.79 24.48 -6.00
CA ALA A 53 -1.58 23.71 -6.23
C ALA A 53 -1.78 22.80 -7.44
N ASN A 54 -0.77 22.70 -8.26
CA ASN A 54 -0.61 21.61 -9.20
C ASN A 54 0.67 20.91 -8.76
N GLY A 55 0.94 19.71 -9.26
CA GLY A 55 1.95 18.88 -8.61
C GLY A 55 3.37 19.46 -8.53
N TYR A 56 3.64 20.60 -9.15
CA TYR A 56 4.97 21.21 -9.23
C TYR A 56 5.03 22.61 -8.60
N ARG A 57 3.89 23.26 -8.35
CA ARG A 57 3.86 24.61 -7.78
C ARG A 57 2.55 24.89 -7.04
N CYS A 58 2.67 25.69 -5.99
CA CYS A 58 1.56 26.32 -5.31
C CYS A 58 1.47 27.80 -5.73
N VAL A 59 0.28 28.24 -6.09
CA VAL A 59 -0.03 29.59 -6.55
C VAL A 59 -1.12 30.16 -5.65
N LYS A 60 -0.86 31.33 -5.09
CA LYS A 60 -1.79 32.09 -4.26
C LYS A 60 -2.44 33.20 -5.07
N GLU A 61 -3.53 33.75 -4.56
CA GLU A 61 -4.35 34.78 -5.21
C GLU A 61 -3.57 36.06 -5.60
N ASP A 62 -2.41 36.31 -5.00
CA ASP A 62 -1.51 37.42 -5.32
C ASP A 62 -0.60 37.18 -6.54
N SER A 63 -0.62 35.97 -7.12
CA SER A 63 0.16 35.65 -8.31
C SER A 63 -0.46 36.23 -9.59
N PRO A 64 0.33 36.80 -10.52
CA PRO A 64 -0.17 37.27 -11.81
C PRO A 64 -0.71 36.14 -12.71
N LEU A 65 -0.43 34.88 -12.37
CA LEU A 65 -0.91 33.70 -13.09
C LEU A 65 -2.32 33.27 -12.65
N LEU A 66 -2.88 33.88 -11.61
CA LEU A 66 -4.13 33.48 -10.99
C LEU A 66 -5.08 34.66 -10.85
N SER A 67 -6.30 34.52 -11.35
CA SER A 67 -7.42 35.40 -11.00
C SER A 67 -8.58 34.62 -10.39
N CYS A 68 -9.27 35.25 -9.43
CA CYS A 68 -10.46 34.70 -8.81
C CYS A 68 -11.53 35.79 -8.70
N GLU A 69 -12.59 35.66 -9.50
CA GLU A 69 -13.77 36.50 -9.41
C GLU A 69 -14.77 35.87 -8.43
N GLN A 70 -15.07 36.57 -7.34
CA GLN A 70 -15.85 36.04 -6.23
C GLN A 70 -17.20 36.73 -6.08
N SER A 71 -18.24 35.93 -5.85
CA SER A 71 -19.54 36.35 -5.32
C SER A 71 -19.88 35.52 -4.07
N ASP A 72 -21.01 35.83 -3.41
CA ASP A 72 -21.42 35.20 -2.14
C ASP A 72 -21.37 33.66 -2.13
N LYS A 73 -21.60 33.02 -3.28
CA LYS A 73 -21.68 31.56 -3.42
C LYS A 73 -20.77 30.99 -4.50
N ARG A 74 -20.11 31.82 -5.32
CA ARG A 74 -19.37 31.37 -6.50
C ARG A 74 -17.98 31.97 -6.52
N CYS A 75 -16.98 31.12 -6.74
CA CYS A 75 -15.61 31.54 -7.07
C CYS A 75 -15.32 31.07 -8.49
N GLN A 76 -15.21 32.01 -9.44
CA GLN A 76 -14.72 31.71 -10.78
C GLN A 76 -13.22 31.91 -10.82
N ILE A 77 -12.49 30.86 -11.14
CA ILE A 77 -11.05 30.79 -11.03
C ILE A 77 -10.48 30.64 -12.44
N THR A 78 -9.46 31.44 -12.75
CA THR A 78 -8.68 31.35 -13.98
C THR A 78 -7.21 31.21 -13.62
N TRP A 79 -6.59 30.12 -14.05
CA TRP A 79 -5.18 29.83 -13.81
C TRP A 79 -4.43 29.65 -15.13
N THR A 80 -3.52 30.57 -15.42
CA THR A 80 -2.68 30.59 -16.62
C THR A 80 -1.27 30.10 -16.32
N GLY A 81 -0.53 29.70 -17.37
CA GLY A 81 0.86 29.26 -17.24
C GLY A 81 1.00 27.76 -17.05
N ASN A 82 -0.03 26.97 -17.37
CA ASN A 82 -0.02 25.51 -17.28
C ASN A 82 0.45 24.91 -18.62
N ASN A 83 0.79 23.62 -18.63
CA ASN A 83 1.11 22.91 -19.86
C ASN A 83 0.26 21.64 -19.91
N LEU A 84 -0.95 21.80 -20.42
CA LEU A 84 -2.05 20.83 -20.46
C LEU A 84 -2.19 20.16 -21.82
N VAL A 85 -1.91 20.90 -22.89
CA VAL A 85 -2.06 20.47 -24.27
C VAL A 85 -0.81 20.89 -25.02
N ASP A 86 -0.23 19.97 -25.80
CA ASP A 86 1.00 20.22 -26.54
C ASP A 86 0.91 21.49 -27.39
N GLY A 87 1.67 22.51 -27.00
CA GLY A 87 1.60 23.81 -27.63
C GLY A 87 2.75 24.73 -27.22
N PRO A 88 3.10 25.72 -28.07
CA PRO A 88 4.18 26.67 -27.78
C PRO A 88 3.78 27.71 -26.70
N GLU A 89 2.49 27.82 -26.38
CA GLU A 89 1.95 28.78 -25.42
C GLU A 89 1.45 28.06 -24.17
N ALA A 90 1.49 28.75 -23.03
CA ALA A 90 1.02 28.17 -21.78
C ALA A 90 -0.51 28.19 -21.68
N ASP A 91 -1.09 27.06 -21.29
CA ASP A 91 -2.53 26.88 -21.18
C ASP A 91 -3.13 27.61 -19.98
N THR A 92 -4.39 27.99 -20.17
CA THR A 92 -5.27 28.59 -19.18
C THR A 92 -6.39 27.63 -18.81
N LEU A 93 -6.42 27.24 -17.53
CA LEU A 93 -7.48 26.46 -16.91
C LEU A 93 -8.49 27.43 -16.28
N ARG A 94 -9.76 27.38 -16.68
CA ARG A 94 -10.84 28.15 -16.05
C ARG A 94 -11.93 27.22 -15.54
N PHE A 95 -12.46 27.49 -14.35
CA PHE A 95 -13.55 26.72 -13.73
C PHE A 95 -14.27 27.57 -12.68
N SER A 96 -15.41 27.09 -12.20
CA SER A 96 -16.16 27.72 -11.10
C SER A 96 -16.38 26.74 -9.96
N ILE A 97 -16.25 27.22 -8.73
CA ILE A 97 -16.73 26.50 -7.55
C ILE A 97 -17.99 27.20 -7.04
N LEU A 98 -19.08 26.44 -6.97
CA LEU A 98 -20.35 26.86 -6.42
C LEU A 98 -20.53 26.22 -5.03
N VAL A 99 -20.83 27.03 -4.01
CA VAL A 99 -21.02 26.61 -2.62
C VAL A 99 -22.46 26.88 -2.20
N GLU A 100 -23.21 25.82 -1.91
CA GLU A 100 -24.62 25.88 -1.51
C GLU A 100 -24.84 25.09 -0.22
N GLY A 101 -24.96 25.82 0.90
CA GLY A 101 -25.16 25.23 2.21
C GLY A 101 -24.00 24.31 2.62
N ASN A 102 -24.26 23.00 2.64
CA ASN A 102 -23.27 21.95 2.97
C ASN A 102 -22.74 21.21 1.74
N ARG A 103 -22.92 21.75 0.53
CA ARG A 103 -22.41 21.16 -0.71
C ARG A 103 -21.55 22.17 -1.46
N ALA A 104 -20.54 21.65 -2.15
CA ALA A 104 -19.75 22.41 -3.09
C ALA A 104 -19.60 21.59 -4.38
N THR A 105 -19.66 22.27 -5.53
CA THR A 105 -19.56 21.63 -6.85
C THR A 105 -18.64 22.40 -7.77
N ILE A 106 -17.93 21.70 -8.65
CA ILE A 106 -17.11 22.32 -9.70
C ILE A 106 -17.93 22.36 -10.99
N GLN A 107 -17.90 23.50 -11.68
CA GLN A 107 -18.64 23.79 -12.92
C GLN A 107 -17.74 24.51 -13.93
N ASP A 108 -18.20 24.59 -15.19
CA ASP A 108 -17.62 25.44 -16.24
C ASP A 108 -16.11 25.23 -16.49
N ILE A 109 -15.65 23.97 -16.43
CA ILE A 109 -14.24 23.64 -16.61
C ILE A 109 -13.87 23.76 -18.09
N THR A 110 -12.90 24.61 -18.39
CA THR A 110 -12.38 24.84 -19.74
C THR A 110 -10.85 24.94 -19.74
N VAL A 111 -10.25 24.51 -20.86
CA VAL A 111 -8.83 24.65 -21.17
C VAL A 111 -8.73 25.50 -22.43
N ASN A 112 -8.11 26.68 -22.31
CA ASN A 112 -8.06 27.72 -23.35
C ASN A 112 -9.45 28.03 -23.93
N GLY A 113 -10.44 28.17 -23.05
CA GLY A 113 -11.82 28.49 -23.43
C GLY A 113 -12.62 27.35 -24.09
N SER A 114 -12.02 26.17 -24.29
CA SER A 114 -12.70 24.98 -24.84
C SER A 114 -12.91 23.91 -23.76
N THR A 115 -13.84 22.98 -23.96
CA THR A 115 -14.03 21.87 -22.99
C THR A 115 -12.84 20.90 -23.03
N PRO A 116 -12.46 20.25 -21.92
CA PRO A 116 -11.37 19.27 -21.90
C PRO A 116 -11.46 18.22 -23.02
N GLN A 117 -12.66 17.70 -23.29
CA GLN A 117 -12.89 16.66 -24.29
C GLN A 117 -12.54 17.13 -25.71
N THR A 118 -12.80 18.39 -26.05
CA THR A 118 -12.42 18.96 -27.35
C THR A 118 -10.91 19.12 -27.51
N LYS A 119 -10.16 19.09 -26.41
CA LYS A 119 -8.69 19.07 -26.37
C LYS A 119 -8.13 17.65 -26.28
N GLY A 120 -8.96 16.62 -26.43
CA GLY A 120 -8.55 15.22 -26.27
C GLY A 120 -8.33 14.79 -24.82
N LEU A 121 -8.73 15.62 -23.85
CA LEU A 121 -8.52 15.37 -22.44
C LEU A 121 -9.79 14.79 -21.79
N GLU A 122 -9.61 13.79 -20.93
CA GLU A 122 -10.67 13.36 -20.02
C GLU A 122 -10.64 14.19 -18.74
N LEU A 123 -11.81 14.38 -18.16
CA LEU A 123 -11.99 15.18 -16.97
C LEU A 123 -12.52 14.32 -15.83
N GLU A 124 -11.79 14.29 -14.72
CA GLU A 124 -12.31 13.89 -13.42
C GLU A 124 -12.31 15.08 -12.47
N SER A 125 -13.32 15.17 -11.61
CA SER A 125 -13.35 16.20 -10.58
C SER A 125 -14.01 15.71 -9.30
N GLU A 126 -13.48 16.16 -8.17
CA GLU A 126 -14.01 15.88 -6.83
C GLU A 126 -14.09 17.21 -6.08
N CYS A 127 -15.18 17.44 -5.35
CA CYS A 127 -15.35 18.65 -4.55
C CYS A 127 -16.02 18.30 -3.23
N ASN A 128 -15.38 18.68 -2.13
CA ASN A 128 -15.80 18.33 -0.78
C ASN A 128 -15.75 19.55 0.14
N ILE A 129 -16.71 19.60 1.07
CA ILE A 129 -16.63 20.51 2.22
C ILE A 129 -15.96 19.79 3.37
N VAL A 130 -14.89 20.37 3.90
CA VAL A 130 -14.13 19.80 5.02
C VAL A 130 -14.18 20.73 6.22
N ARG A 131 -14.41 20.13 7.40
CA ARG A 131 -14.49 20.84 8.68
C ARG A 131 -13.31 20.44 9.55
N PRO A 132 -12.18 21.16 9.49
CA PRO A 132 -11.01 20.81 10.28
C PRO A 132 -11.31 20.90 11.77
N LYS A 133 -10.78 19.96 12.57
CA LYS A 133 -10.94 19.98 14.03
C LYS A 133 -10.12 21.09 14.67
N ARG A 134 -9.01 21.49 14.04
CA ARG A 134 -8.09 22.51 14.53
C ARG A 134 -7.64 23.46 13.43
N LEU A 135 -7.44 24.72 13.80
CA LEU A 135 -6.83 25.77 12.99
C LEU A 135 -5.66 26.36 13.81
N ASN A 136 -4.45 26.39 13.24
CA ASN A 136 -3.23 26.90 13.89
C ASN A 136 -3.05 26.36 15.33
N GLY A 137 -3.27 25.06 15.51
CA GLY A 137 -3.14 24.35 16.79
C GLY A 137 -4.31 24.51 17.77
N LYS A 138 -5.25 25.43 17.53
CA LYS A 138 -6.46 25.67 18.36
C LYS A 138 -7.69 24.98 17.78
N ARG A 139 -8.74 24.75 18.59
CA ARG A 139 -10.02 24.17 18.11
C ARG A 139 -10.65 25.10 17.06
N ALA A 140 -11.06 24.55 15.92
CA ALA A 140 -11.71 25.35 14.88
C ALA A 140 -13.10 25.83 15.34
N PRO A 141 -13.57 27.01 14.88
CA PRO A 141 -14.94 27.48 15.11
C PRO A 141 -15.97 26.47 14.57
N ALA A 142 -17.12 26.35 15.25
CA ALA A 142 -18.14 25.34 14.90
C ALA A 142 -18.66 25.45 13.46
N ASN A 143 -18.70 26.68 12.92
CA ASN A 143 -19.21 26.97 11.58
C ASN A 143 -18.09 27.16 10.54
N TYR A 144 -16.83 26.91 10.90
CA TYR A 144 -15.73 26.97 9.94
C TYR A 144 -15.73 25.74 9.04
N PHE A 145 -15.53 25.96 7.75
CA PHE A 145 -15.29 24.92 6.78
C PHE A 145 -14.39 25.44 5.65
N GLU A 146 -13.73 24.50 4.99
CA GLU A 146 -12.96 24.70 3.77
C GLU A 146 -13.66 23.99 2.62
N VAL A 147 -13.56 24.55 1.43
CA VAL A 147 -13.91 23.81 0.20
C VAL A 147 -12.63 23.26 -0.39
N GLN A 148 -12.63 21.97 -0.65
CA GLN A 148 -11.49 21.23 -1.15
C GLN A 148 -11.90 20.58 -2.46
N ALA A 149 -11.28 21.00 -3.55
CA ALA A 149 -11.57 20.55 -4.89
C ALA A 149 -10.33 19.93 -5.54
N LEU A 150 -10.57 18.92 -6.36
CA LEU A 150 -9.58 18.29 -7.23
C LEU A 150 -10.14 18.32 -8.66
N ILE A 151 -9.36 18.81 -9.60
CA ILE A 151 -9.61 18.67 -11.04
C ILE A 151 -8.45 17.86 -11.62
N VAL A 152 -8.77 16.79 -12.34
CA VAL A 152 -7.79 15.99 -13.06
C VAL A 152 -8.12 16.08 -14.54
N LEU A 153 -7.16 16.58 -15.31
CA LEU A 153 -7.21 16.60 -16.77
C LEU A 153 -6.25 15.51 -17.28
N ARG A 154 -6.80 14.54 -18.00
CA ARG A 154 -6.09 13.32 -18.39
C ARG A 154 -5.89 13.25 -19.89
N ASP A 155 -4.68 12.92 -20.30
CA ASP A 155 -4.42 12.36 -21.61
C ASP A 155 -4.25 10.84 -21.44
N ARG A 156 -5.14 10.05 -22.03
CA ARG A 156 -5.11 8.58 -21.91
C ARG A 156 -3.87 7.93 -22.53
N SER A 157 -3.14 8.66 -23.37
CA SER A 157 -1.87 8.19 -23.92
C SER A 157 -0.71 8.30 -22.93
N LEU A 158 -0.86 9.10 -21.87
CA LEU A 158 0.15 9.39 -20.86
C LEU A 158 -0.02 8.47 -19.64
N MET A 159 1.03 7.71 -19.31
CA MET A 159 0.97 6.59 -18.36
C MET A 159 1.96 6.70 -17.18
N ILE A 160 2.65 7.83 -16.97
CA ILE A 160 3.83 7.85 -16.09
C ILE A 160 3.87 9.07 -15.14
N GLU A 161 4.35 8.84 -13.92
CA GLU A 161 4.79 9.85 -12.94
C GLU A 161 6.30 10.12 -13.13
N ASP A 162 6.73 11.38 -13.02
CA ASP A 162 8.14 11.77 -13.19
C ASP A 162 9.04 11.14 -12.10
N PRO A 163 10.01 10.28 -12.47
CA PRO A 163 10.93 9.66 -11.51
C PRO A 163 11.75 10.65 -10.67
N ALA A 164 11.95 11.88 -11.17
CA ALA A 164 12.69 12.93 -10.46
C ALA A 164 11.84 13.63 -9.39
N HIS A 165 10.51 13.56 -9.48
CA HIS A 165 9.58 14.23 -8.57
C HIS A 165 8.42 13.30 -8.15
N PRO A 166 8.70 12.17 -7.46
CA PRO A 166 7.72 11.14 -7.11
C PRO A 166 6.67 11.56 -6.05
N PHE A 167 6.56 12.86 -5.78
CA PHE A 167 5.76 13.48 -4.73
C PHE A 167 4.95 14.67 -5.25
N SER A 168 4.90 14.84 -6.56
CA SER A 168 4.33 16.04 -7.16
C SER A 168 2.85 16.16 -6.84
N ASP A 169 2.07 15.09 -6.92
CA ASP A 169 0.63 15.11 -6.72
C ASP A 169 0.14 15.28 -5.25
N LEU A 170 1.03 15.53 -4.28
CA LEU A 170 0.62 15.84 -2.91
C LEU A 170 -0.14 17.17 -2.86
N ARG A 171 -1.22 17.18 -2.09
CA ARG A 171 -2.21 18.26 -2.04
C ARG A 171 -1.68 19.66 -1.69
N ASN A 172 -0.48 19.76 -1.14
CA ASN A 172 0.19 21.02 -0.80
C ASN A 172 1.33 21.40 -1.77
N GLY A 173 1.51 20.66 -2.87
CA GLY A 173 2.54 20.93 -3.88
C GLY A 173 3.98 20.81 -3.36
N HIS A 174 4.19 20.23 -2.17
CA HIS A 174 5.53 20.05 -1.63
C HIS A 174 6.15 18.78 -2.18
N THR A 175 6.92 18.91 -3.26
CA THR A 175 8.01 17.96 -3.51
C THR A 175 8.97 18.07 -2.31
N PHE A 176 9.24 16.97 -1.62
CA PHE A 176 10.25 16.96 -0.57
C PHE A 176 11.56 17.51 -1.15
N GLY A 177 12.13 18.56 -0.54
CA GLY A 177 13.46 19.05 -0.92
C GLY A 177 14.54 17.96 -0.77
N PRO A 178 15.81 18.21 -1.17
CA PRO A 178 16.86 17.19 -1.19
C PRO A 178 16.95 16.34 0.08
N THR A 179 17.30 15.06 -0.06
CA THR A 179 17.45 14.13 1.07
C THR A 179 18.44 14.69 2.09
N PRO A 180 18.04 14.91 3.36
CA PRO A 180 18.87 15.62 4.35
C PRO A 180 19.91 14.74 5.03
N TYR A 181 20.18 13.54 4.49
CA TYR A 181 21.09 12.55 5.05
C TYR A 181 21.78 11.78 3.94
N LYS A 182 22.97 11.25 4.26
CA LYS A 182 23.75 10.42 3.34
C LYS A 182 23.26 8.97 3.35
N PRO A 183 23.47 8.22 2.26
CA PRO A 183 23.30 6.77 2.27
C PRO A 183 24.15 6.08 3.34
N THR A 184 23.71 4.92 3.82
CA THR A 184 24.51 4.06 4.69
C THR A 184 25.82 3.65 4.02
N SER A 185 26.93 3.68 4.75
CA SER A 185 28.25 3.32 4.23
C SER A 185 28.37 1.82 3.93
N GLU A 186 29.19 1.47 2.93
CA GLU A 186 29.43 0.06 2.56
C GLU A 186 30.00 -0.78 3.72
N GLU A 187 30.80 -0.17 4.59
CA GLU A 187 31.31 -0.85 5.79
C GLU A 187 30.19 -1.24 6.75
N LYS A 188 29.22 -0.34 6.98
CA LYS A 188 28.08 -0.58 7.87
C LYS A 188 27.13 -1.64 7.28
N LEU A 189 26.95 -1.64 5.96
CA LEU A 189 26.05 -2.59 5.26
C LEU A 189 26.45 -4.06 5.43
N LYS A 190 27.70 -4.37 5.76
CA LYS A 190 28.15 -5.74 6.08
C LYS A 190 27.41 -6.37 7.26
N TYR A 191 26.84 -5.53 8.13
CA TYR A 191 26.15 -5.96 9.35
C TYR A 191 24.63 -5.84 9.24
N PHE A 192 24.11 -5.37 8.09
CA PHE A 192 22.69 -5.37 7.83
C PHE A 192 22.18 -6.81 7.65
N PRO A 193 20.88 -7.07 7.89
CA PRO A 193 20.34 -8.40 7.65
C PRO A 193 20.54 -8.78 6.18
N LYS A 194 20.92 -10.04 5.93
CA LYS A 194 21.08 -10.55 4.57
C LYS A 194 19.79 -10.31 3.79
N PHE A 195 19.90 -9.80 2.57
CA PHE A 195 18.75 -9.39 1.78
C PHE A 195 18.74 -10.12 0.42
N SER A 196 17.57 -10.65 0.07
CA SER A 196 17.29 -11.22 -1.25
C SER A 196 15.91 -10.76 -1.72
N TRP A 197 15.70 -10.77 -3.04
CA TRP A 197 14.39 -10.48 -3.63
C TRP A 197 13.53 -11.72 -3.81
N ASP A 198 14.07 -12.92 -3.53
CA ASP A 198 13.40 -14.20 -3.77
C ASP A 198 12.05 -14.32 -3.04
N ARG A 199 11.88 -13.65 -1.90
CA ARG A 199 10.63 -13.63 -1.13
C ARG A 199 10.46 -12.32 -0.37
N ILE A 200 9.27 -12.09 0.16
CA ILE A 200 9.00 -11.00 1.10
C ILE A 200 9.90 -11.15 2.34
N ARG A 201 10.79 -10.17 2.56
CA ARG A 201 11.64 -10.08 3.77
C ARG A 201 10.81 -9.57 4.93
N ARG A 202 11.03 -10.12 6.13
CA ARG A 202 10.07 -9.96 7.23
C ARG A 202 10.75 -9.56 8.53
N CYS A 203 10.04 -8.76 9.31
CA CYS A 203 10.42 -8.48 10.68
C CYS A 203 9.29 -8.78 11.67
N ILE A 204 9.65 -8.95 12.93
CA ILE A 204 8.71 -9.11 14.03
C ILE A 204 9.14 -8.28 15.24
N PHE A 205 8.14 -7.75 15.95
CA PHE A 205 8.29 -7.22 17.30
C PHE A 205 7.58 -8.20 18.23
N VAL A 206 8.28 -8.72 19.24
CA VAL A 206 7.74 -9.79 20.09
C VAL A 206 8.14 -9.63 21.55
N ARG A 207 7.18 -9.87 22.45
CA ARG A 207 7.39 -9.97 23.90
C ARG A 207 6.70 -11.20 24.46
N LYS A 208 7.32 -11.82 25.46
CA LYS A 208 6.75 -12.92 26.24
C LYS A 208 7.27 -12.85 27.66
N ARG A 209 6.38 -13.02 28.64
CA ARG A 209 6.77 -13.05 30.05
C ARG A 209 7.26 -14.43 30.49
N LYS A 210 6.68 -15.49 29.93
CA LYS A 210 7.13 -16.88 30.13
C LYS A 210 8.26 -17.20 29.15
N ALA A 211 9.05 -18.23 29.45
CA ALA A 211 10.06 -18.74 28.53
C ALA A 211 9.45 -19.12 27.18
N TYR A 212 10.20 -18.86 26.10
CA TYR A 212 9.87 -19.37 24.78
C TYR A 212 10.22 -20.85 24.70
N THR A 213 9.37 -21.66 24.08
CA THR A 213 9.70 -23.07 23.77
C THR A 213 10.75 -23.13 22.66
N ASP A 214 11.44 -24.27 22.50
CA ASP A 214 12.41 -24.42 21.41
C ASP A 214 11.75 -24.32 20.03
N ALA A 215 10.55 -24.88 19.87
CA ALA A 215 9.78 -24.76 18.64
C ALA A 215 9.41 -23.31 18.29
N GLU A 216 9.11 -22.47 19.31
CA GLU A 216 8.85 -21.04 19.08
C GLU A 216 10.13 -20.30 18.67
N VAL A 217 11.26 -20.59 19.31
CA VAL A 217 12.56 -20.01 18.94
C VAL A 217 12.93 -20.40 17.51
N GLU A 218 12.77 -21.67 17.16
CA GLU A 218 13.07 -22.19 15.83
C GLU A 218 12.18 -21.54 14.77
N ALA A 219 10.87 -21.45 15.03
CA ALA A 219 9.94 -20.80 14.11
C ALA A 219 10.25 -19.31 13.94
N LEU A 220 10.57 -18.58 15.02
CA LEU A 220 10.99 -17.18 14.95
C LEU A 220 12.25 -17.00 14.10
N ALA A 221 13.29 -17.79 14.37
CA ALA A 221 14.59 -17.70 13.69
C ALA A 221 14.53 -18.07 12.21
N LYS A 222 13.62 -18.98 11.81
CA LYS A 222 13.42 -19.40 10.41
C LYS A 222 12.49 -18.48 9.62
N THR A 223 11.59 -17.78 10.29
CA THR A 223 10.53 -17.00 9.63
C THR A 223 10.91 -15.54 9.39
N TYR A 224 11.67 -14.95 10.30
CA TYR A 224 11.96 -13.51 10.29
C TYR A 224 13.44 -13.23 10.10
N ASP A 225 13.73 -12.16 9.36
CA ASP A 225 15.10 -11.69 9.10
C ASP A 225 15.54 -10.68 10.17
N VAL A 226 14.57 -9.96 10.74
CA VAL A 226 14.75 -8.99 11.82
C VAL A 226 13.81 -9.29 12.98
N ILE A 227 14.34 -9.41 14.18
CA ILE A 227 13.57 -9.64 15.40
C ILE A 227 13.85 -8.50 16.39
N VAL A 228 12.80 -7.78 16.75
CA VAL A 228 12.84 -6.81 17.85
C VAL A 228 12.25 -7.45 19.09
N LEU A 229 13.08 -7.64 20.10
CA LEU A 229 12.66 -8.09 21.41
C LEU A 229 12.06 -6.88 22.15
N GLU A 230 10.73 -6.88 22.28
CA GLU A 230 9.95 -5.75 22.80
C GLU A 230 10.10 -5.54 24.31
N LYS A 231 9.54 -4.44 24.82
CA LYS A 231 9.43 -4.23 26.28
C LYS A 231 8.68 -5.38 26.96
N ALA A 232 8.97 -5.59 28.25
CA ALA A 232 8.36 -6.64 29.06
C ALA A 232 8.61 -8.08 28.54
N ASN A 233 9.73 -8.29 27.86
CA ASN A 233 10.18 -9.61 27.40
C ASN A 233 11.09 -10.28 28.43
N THR A 234 10.57 -10.55 29.63
CA THR A 234 11.34 -11.24 30.68
C THR A 234 11.66 -12.68 30.30
N ALA A 235 10.87 -13.32 29.44
CA ALA A 235 11.12 -14.67 28.93
C ALA A 235 11.46 -15.71 30.02
N GLY A 236 10.80 -15.62 31.18
CA GLY A 236 11.04 -16.49 32.34
C GLY A 236 12.30 -16.16 33.17
N GLN A 237 13.02 -15.08 32.84
CA GLN A 237 14.19 -14.60 33.57
C GLN A 237 13.81 -13.56 34.63
N LYS A 238 14.78 -13.22 35.50
CA LYS A 238 14.56 -12.31 36.64
C LYS A 238 14.23 -10.87 36.23
N ASN A 239 14.69 -10.43 35.07
CA ASN A 239 14.42 -9.10 34.54
C ASN A 239 14.42 -9.12 33.00
N VAL A 240 13.98 -8.00 32.40
CA VAL A 240 13.81 -7.88 30.95
C VAL A 240 15.12 -8.00 30.18
N MET A 241 16.23 -7.41 30.64
CA MET A 241 17.52 -7.50 29.93
C MET A 241 18.05 -8.93 29.90
N GLN A 242 17.97 -9.67 31.01
CA GLN A 242 18.33 -11.09 31.04
C GLN A 242 17.42 -11.93 30.14
N GLY A 243 16.12 -11.63 30.11
CA GLY A 243 15.16 -12.26 29.20
C GLY A 243 15.54 -12.08 27.74
N MET A 244 15.87 -10.85 27.34
CA MET A 244 16.32 -10.54 25.99
C MET A 244 17.60 -11.30 25.62
N LEU A 245 18.61 -11.32 26.50
CA LEU A 245 19.87 -12.03 26.27
C LEU A 245 19.70 -13.56 26.19
N ASN A 246 18.81 -14.13 27.00
CA ASN A 246 18.49 -15.56 26.94
C ASN A 246 17.88 -15.92 25.57
N VAL A 247 16.86 -15.18 25.15
CA VAL A 247 16.14 -15.44 23.90
C VAL A 247 17.02 -15.16 22.68
N SER A 248 17.75 -14.04 22.67
CA SER A 248 18.63 -13.68 21.55
C SER A 248 19.73 -14.71 21.32
N SER A 249 20.33 -15.23 22.39
CA SER A 249 21.36 -16.26 22.29
C SER A 249 20.81 -17.58 21.75
N ARG A 250 19.58 -17.94 22.09
CA ARG A 250 18.90 -19.13 21.53
C ARG A 250 18.54 -18.93 20.05
N LEU A 251 18.05 -17.75 19.67
CA LEU A 251 17.76 -17.41 18.27
C LEU A 251 19.02 -17.50 17.40
N LYS A 252 20.14 -16.92 17.85
CA LYS A 252 21.42 -16.95 17.11
C LYS A 252 22.00 -18.35 16.95
N LYS A 253 21.73 -19.28 17.88
CA LYS A 253 22.11 -20.70 17.75
C LYS A 253 21.37 -21.39 16.61
N VAL A 254 20.11 -21.02 16.36
CA VAL A 254 19.31 -21.59 15.26
C VAL A 254 19.65 -20.90 13.94
N ASN A 255 19.77 -19.58 13.93
CA ASN A 255 20.08 -18.79 12.76
C ASN A 255 21.03 -17.64 13.12
N PRO A 256 22.33 -17.75 12.85
CA PRO A 256 23.29 -16.68 13.17
C PRO A 256 23.05 -15.39 12.34
N ASP A 257 22.39 -15.51 11.19
CA ASP A 257 22.14 -14.40 10.27
C ASP A 257 20.93 -13.53 10.64
N VAL A 258 20.08 -13.98 11.59
CA VAL A 258 18.94 -13.17 12.05
C VAL A 258 19.44 -11.95 12.79
N VAL A 259 18.95 -10.77 12.45
CA VAL A 259 19.34 -9.53 13.13
C VAL A 259 18.40 -9.26 14.30
N ILE A 260 18.97 -9.08 15.49
CA ILE A 260 18.23 -8.96 16.73
C ILE A 260 18.45 -7.57 17.34
N PHE A 261 17.35 -6.83 17.48
CA PHE A 261 17.31 -5.57 18.21
C PHE A 261 16.68 -5.78 19.59
N PHE A 262 17.27 -5.19 20.62
CA PHE A 262 16.58 -5.06 21.91
C PHE A 262 15.83 -3.73 21.97
N TYR A 263 14.67 -3.71 22.62
CA TYR A 263 13.88 -2.51 22.84
C TYR A 263 14.49 -1.61 23.92
N TRP A 264 14.56 -0.31 23.65
CA TRP A 264 14.95 0.71 24.63
C TRP A 264 14.10 1.97 24.48
N ASN A 265 13.56 2.49 25.58
CA ASN A 265 12.68 3.66 25.51
C ASN A 265 13.44 4.97 25.74
N SER A 266 13.16 6.00 24.94
CA SER A 266 13.82 7.31 25.05
C SER A 266 13.11 8.30 25.98
N ARG A 267 11.94 7.97 26.54
CA ARG A 267 11.15 8.91 27.37
C ARG A 267 10.50 8.27 28.59
N ILE A 268 10.06 7.02 28.54
CA ILE A 268 9.32 6.33 29.60
C ILE A 268 10.26 5.38 30.33
N TYR A 269 10.20 5.40 31.65
CA TYR A 269 10.72 4.35 32.51
C TYR A 269 9.64 3.30 32.79
N PHE A 270 9.84 2.07 32.33
CA PHE A 270 8.90 0.95 32.53
C PHE A 270 9.22 0.09 33.77
N GLY A 271 10.41 0.22 34.35
CA GLY A 271 10.90 -0.62 35.43
C GLY A 271 11.18 -2.08 35.03
N HIS A 272 11.82 -2.81 35.94
CA HIS A 272 12.10 -4.25 35.86
C HIS A 272 13.07 -4.65 34.73
N TYR A 273 13.98 -3.75 34.36
CA TYR A 273 15.05 -4.03 33.39
C TYR A 273 16.33 -4.56 34.05
N GLY A 274 16.39 -4.60 35.39
CA GLY A 274 17.63 -4.96 36.09
C GLY A 274 18.64 -3.80 36.14
N ILE A 275 18.16 -2.58 35.88
CA ILE A 275 18.89 -1.31 36.02
C ILE A 275 18.18 -0.37 37.00
N ASP A 276 17.19 -0.89 37.72
CA ASP A 276 16.21 -0.14 38.49
C ASP A 276 16.87 0.55 39.70
N ASP A 277 17.87 -0.07 40.34
CA ASP A 277 18.66 0.53 41.43
C ASP A 277 19.46 1.76 40.97
N SER A 278 19.84 1.82 39.70
CA SER A 278 20.50 3.01 39.14
C SER A 278 19.51 4.16 38.99
N ILE A 279 18.29 3.86 38.55
CA ILE A 279 17.24 4.87 38.43
C ILE A 279 16.82 5.37 39.81
N GLU A 280 16.62 4.47 40.78
CA GLU A 280 16.17 4.87 42.12
C GLU A 280 17.19 5.78 42.82
N ARG A 281 18.50 5.52 42.68
CA ARG A 281 19.56 6.37 43.24
C ARG A 281 19.59 7.80 42.67
N HIS A 282 19.11 8.01 41.45
CA HIS A 282 19.15 9.31 40.76
C HIS A 282 17.74 9.83 40.43
N LYS A 283 16.71 9.31 41.11
CA LYS A 283 15.30 9.52 40.74
C LYS A 283 14.89 10.97 40.71
N ASP A 284 15.35 11.77 41.67
CA ASP A 284 15.03 13.19 41.76
C ASP A 284 15.57 14.02 40.60
N GLU A 285 16.64 13.55 39.95
CA GLU A 285 17.31 14.23 38.85
C GLU A 285 16.91 13.67 37.48
N TRP A 286 16.68 12.36 37.40
CA TRP A 286 16.49 11.65 36.14
C TRP A 286 15.02 11.41 35.79
N ILE A 287 14.10 11.49 36.76
CA ILE A 287 12.66 11.31 36.55
C ILE A 287 11.94 12.66 36.65
N ASP A 288 11.16 12.98 35.60
CA ASP A 288 10.37 14.20 35.50
C ASP A 288 9.18 14.13 36.46
N LYS A 289 9.20 14.98 37.49
CA LYS A 289 8.17 15.05 38.54
C LYS A 289 6.83 15.59 38.03
N ASN A 290 6.85 16.34 36.93
CA ASN A 290 5.69 17.07 36.41
C ASN A 290 5.08 16.44 35.17
N PHE A 291 5.72 15.42 34.60
CA PHE A 291 5.28 14.79 33.37
C PHE A 291 5.26 13.27 33.45
N VAL A 292 4.06 12.71 33.39
CA VAL A 292 3.79 11.28 33.25
C VAL A 292 3.04 11.00 31.96
N ILE A 293 3.26 9.82 31.38
CA ILE A 293 2.51 9.35 30.22
C ILE A 293 1.38 8.43 30.69
N ARG A 294 0.20 8.55 30.06
CA ARG A 294 -1.02 7.77 30.41
C ARG A 294 -1.46 7.95 31.88
N GLY A 295 -1.10 9.08 32.48
CA GLY A 295 -1.49 9.44 33.85
C GLY A 295 -0.72 8.71 34.96
N HIS A 296 0.24 7.83 34.65
CA HIS A 296 0.96 7.08 35.68
C HIS A 296 2.36 6.59 35.31
N LEU A 297 2.76 6.63 34.03
CA LEU A 297 4.08 6.12 33.62
C LEU A 297 5.15 7.23 33.81
N PRO A 298 6.18 7.02 34.65
CA PRO A 298 7.23 7.99 34.86
C PRO A 298 7.99 8.28 33.57
N THR A 299 8.45 9.52 33.41
CA THR A 299 9.25 9.92 32.24
C THR A 299 10.62 10.46 32.62
N TYR A 300 11.59 10.32 31.72
CA TYR A 300 12.94 10.79 31.95
C TYR A 300 13.08 12.29 31.68
N VAL A 301 13.95 12.95 32.47
CA VAL A 301 14.52 14.26 32.17
C VAL A 301 15.62 14.08 31.12
N ARG A 302 15.26 14.16 29.83
CA ARG A 302 16.13 13.77 28.71
C ARG A 302 17.30 14.71 28.49
N GLU A 303 17.17 15.94 28.98
CA GLU A 303 18.14 17.02 28.84
C GLU A 303 19.26 16.93 29.90
N ASN A 304 19.09 16.10 30.93
CA ASN A 304 20.14 15.83 31.92
C ASN A 304 21.29 15.05 31.26
N LYS A 305 22.52 15.59 31.34
CA LYS A 305 23.70 15.05 30.67
C LYS A 305 24.17 13.72 31.26
N ASP A 306 24.07 13.55 32.58
CA ASP A 306 24.47 12.32 33.27
C ASP A 306 23.47 11.19 32.98
N PHE A 307 22.18 11.52 32.96
CA PHE A 307 21.15 10.61 32.46
C PHE A 307 21.44 10.19 31.02
N LEU A 308 21.74 11.13 30.12
CA LEU A 308 22.02 10.80 28.72
C LEU A 308 23.23 9.87 28.59
N LYS A 309 24.32 10.15 29.32
CA LYS A 309 25.51 9.29 29.35
C LYS A 309 25.18 7.89 29.85
N TRP A 310 24.42 7.78 30.93
CA TRP A 310 23.95 6.51 31.46
C TRP A 310 23.04 5.76 30.47
N TRP A 311 22.10 6.47 29.83
CA TRP A 311 21.15 5.91 28.88
C TRP A 311 21.86 5.33 27.64
N VAL A 312 22.87 6.02 27.13
CA VAL A 312 23.75 5.52 26.06
C VAL A 312 24.58 4.33 26.55
N GLY A 313 25.13 4.39 27.77
CA GLY A 313 25.91 3.30 28.36
C GLY A 313 25.12 1.99 28.50
N CYS A 314 23.83 2.07 28.83
CA CYS A 314 22.94 0.90 28.83
C CYS A 314 22.86 0.23 27.45
N CYS A 315 22.75 1.02 26.38
CA CYS A 315 22.77 0.49 25.01
C CYS A 315 24.12 -0.15 24.66
N GLN A 316 25.24 0.51 24.99
CA GLN A 316 26.57 -0.03 24.75
C GLN A 316 26.77 -1.37 25.46
N LYS A 317 26.32 -1.48 26.71
CA LYS A 317 26.38 -2.73 27.48
C LYS A 317 25.53 -3.84 26.86
N MET A 318 24.32 -3.54 26.38
CA MET A 318 23.49 -4.56 25.72
C MET A 318 24.09 -4.98 24.37
N MET A 319 24.63 -4.05 23.60
CA MET A 319 25.24 -4.33 22.30
C MET A 319 26.63 -5.00 22.41
N SER A 320 27.27 -5.01 23.58
CA SER A 320 28.54 -5.75 23.77
C SER A 320 28.33 -7.28 23.73
N TYR A 321 27.11 -7.76 23.97
CA TYR A 321 26.79 -9.18 23.84
C TYR A 321 26.73 -9.58 22.36
N PRO A 322 27.40 -10.68 21.95
CA PRO A 322 27.42 -11.11 20.55
C PRO A 322 26.05 -11.42 19.94
N SER A 323 25.07 -11.78 20.77
CA SER A 323 23.73 -12.13 20.32
C SER A 323 22.80 -10.93 20.08
N ILE A 324 23.25 -9.70 20.35
CA ILE A 324 22.50 -8.47 20.13
C ILE A 324 23.17 -7.67 19.01
N ASP A 325 22.49 -7.51 17.88
CA ASP A 325 23.04 -6.80 16.72
C ASP A 325 22.78 -5.30 16.77
N GLY A 326 21.84 -4.85 17.60
CA GLY A 326 21.50 -3.44 17.68
C GLY A 326 20.45 -3.09 18.72
N THR A 327 20.04 -1.82 18.72
CA THR A 327 18.98 -1.30 19.58
C THR A 327 17.83 -0.69 18.79
N PHE A 328 16.60 -0.94 19.23
CA PHE A 328 15.40 -0.23 18.78
C PHE A 328 15.00 0.82 19.79
N ILE A 329 15.08 2.10 19.39
CA ILE A 329 14.75 3.24 20.23
C ILE A 329 13.28 3.64 20.05
N ASP A 330 12.47 3.36 21.06
CA ASP A 330 11.05 3.68 21.03
C ASP A 330 10.75 5.04 21.65
N LYS A 331 10.20 5.92 20.82
CA LYS A 331 9.08 6.84 21.05
C LYS A 331 8.97 7.76 19.84
N LYS A 332 7.75 8.06 19.37
CA LYS A 332 7.57 9.15 18.40
C LYS A 332 8.09 10.45 19.02
N GLY A 333 9.05 11.09 18.38
CA GLY A 333 9.58 12.37 18.86
C GLY A 333 10.92 12.33 19.60
N VAL A 334 11.75 11.29 19.42
CA VAL A 334 13.10 11.24 20.04
C VAL A 334 13.91 12.50 19.68
N PRO A 335 14.54 13.19 20.65
CA PRO A 335 15.38 14.34 20.36
C PRO A 335 16.62 13.94 19.53
N ILE A 336 17.01 14.79 18.58
CA ILE A 336 18.18 14.53 17.73
C ILE A 336 19.45 14.38 18.58
N PHE A 337 19.64 15.20 19.62
CA PHE A 337 20.83 15.11 20.47
C PHE A 337 20.99 13.73 21.15
N MET A 338 19.89 13.04 21.48
CA MET A 338 19.96 11.70 22.05
C MET A 338 20.36 10.66 21.00
N LEU A 339 19.76 10.75 19.81
CA LEU A 339 20.08 9.85 18.69
C LEU A 339 21.53 10.05 18.23
N ASP A 340 21.99 11.29 18.12
CA ASP A 340 23.36 11.64 17.74
C ASP A 340 24.38 11.10 18.75
N ALA A 341 24.15 11.30 20.05
CA ALA A 341 25.01 10.76 21.11
C ALA A 341 25.10 9.23 21.05
N LEU A 342 23.97 8.55 20.86
CA LEU A 342 23.93 7.09 20.73
C LEU A 342 24.60 6.61 19.44
N TYR A 343 24.34 7.27 18.31
CA TYR A 343 24.90 6.90 17.01
C TYR A 343 26.43 7.01 17.00
N LYS A 344 26.98 8.10 17.57
CA LYS A 344 28.43 8.27 17.76
C LYS A 344 29.05 7.22 18.69
N ALA A 345 28.31 6.81 19.72
CA ALA A 345 28.76 5.81 20.69
C ALA A 345 28.60 4.36 20.21
N THR A 346 27.94 4.14 19.06
CA THR A 346 27.62 2.81 18.55
C THR A 346 28.69 2.33 17.58
N PRO A 347 29.32 1.16 17.84
CA PRO A 347 30.30 0.58 16.93
C PRO A 347 29.76 0.35 15.52
N VAL A 348 30.66 0.32 14.53
CA VAL A 348 30.26 0.10 13.12
C VAL A 348 29.51 -1.22 12.91
N ASN A 349 29.81 -2.24 13.70
CA ASN A 349 29.18 -3.56 13.62
C ASN A 349 27.84 -3.69 14.36
N LYS A 350 27.27 -2.60 14.87
CA LYS A 350 25.98 -2.58 15.59
C LYS A 350 25.01 -1.60 14.97
N LEU A 351 23.71 -1.88 15.05
CA LEU A 351 22.69 -1.12 14.34
C LEU A 351 21.77 -0.33 15.28
N ILE A 352 21.32 0.84 14.84
CA ILE A 352 20.28 1.61 15.53
C ILE A 352 19.08 1.79 14.61
N ILE A 353 17.90 1.40 15.10
CA ILE A 353 16.63 1.79 14.48
C ILE A 353 15.79 2.58 15.50
N ASN A 354 14.96 3.52 15.05
CA ASN A 354 14.08 4.26 15.96
C ASN A 354 12.64 4.36 15.45
N ASN A 355 11.71 4.54 16.39
CA ASN A 355 10.35 4.96 16.10
C ASN A 355 10.35 6.43 15.63
N ASN A 356 10.51 6.64 14.33
CA ASN A 356 10.82 7.95 13.78
C ASN A 356 9.57 8.84 13.57
N GLY A 357 8.42 8.22 13.36
CA GLY A 357 7.33 8.87 12.64
C GLY A 357 7.84 9.40 11.28
N ASP A 358 7.50 10.64 10.95
CA ASP A 358 7.66 11.18 9.59
C ASP A 358 8.75 12.27 9.49
N ILE A 359 9.70 12.30 10.43
CA ILE A 359 10.72 13.36 10.51
C ILE A 359 12.00 12.94 9.76
N ARG A 360 12.16 13.42 8.51
CA ARG A 360 13.33 13.14 7.64
C ARG A 360 14.68 13.47 8.29
N LYS A 361 14.78 14.60 8.99
CA LYS A 361 16.05 15.06 9.62
C LYS A 361 16.62 14.11 10.67
N ARG A 362 15.80 13.25 11.28
CA ARG A 362 16.26 12.25 12.28
C ARG A 362 16.93 11.04 11.65
N ILE A 363 16.64 10.74 10.38
CA ILE A 363 17.14 9.55 9.69
C ILE A 363 18.67 9.58 9.54
N ALA A 364 19.27 10.78 9.58
CA ALA A 364 20.72 10.97 9.61
C ALA A 364 21.42 10.30 10.80
N TYR A 365 20.71 10.06 11.91
CA TYR A 365 21.27 9.62 13.19
C TYR A 365 20.88 8.19 13.57
N VAL A 366 20.46 7.40 12.58
CA VAL A 366 20.05 6.00 12.74
C VAL A 366 20.41 5.20 11.49
N ASP A 367 20.49 3.88 11.61
CA ASP A 367 20.67 2.94 10.48
C ASP A 367 19.34 2.57 9.82
N GLY A 368 18.22 2.86 10.47
CA GLY A 368 16.91 2.73 9.88
C GLY A 368 15.76 3.21 10.76
N THR A 369 14.54 3.07 10.25
CA THR A 369 13.35 3.58 10.93
C THR A 369 12.23 2.57 11.01
N TYR A 370 11.51 2.64 12.12
CA TYR A 370 10.19 2.09 12.33
C TYR A 370 9.19 3.24 12.38
N ARG A 371 8.00 3.08 11.78
CA ARG A 371 6.94 4.10 11.83
C ARG A 371 5.64 3.49 12.30
N GLU A 372 5.01 4.12 13.29
CA GLU A 372 3.66 3.79 13.73
C GLU A 372 2.73 4.99 13.64
N GLY A 373 1.43 4.71 13.42
CA GLY A 373 0.43 5.77 13.27
C GLY A 373 0.67 6.67 12.07
N TRP A 374 1.36 6.15 11.04
CA TRP A 374 1.77 6.88 9.84
C TRP A 374 0.64 7.06 8.83
N THR A 375 -0.49 6.34 8.98
CA THR A 375 -1.67 6.52 8.11
C THR A 375 -2.58 7.66 8.54
N GLU A 376 -2.38 8.25 9.72
CA GLU A 376 -3.25 9.30 10.29
C GLU A 376 -4.76 8.99 10.21
N GLY A 377 -5.16 7.76 10.53
CA GLY A 377 -6.56 7.33 10.42
C GLY A 377 -6.97 6.99 8.98
N ASP A 378 -6.01 6.51 8.21
CA ASP A 378 -6.12 6.10 6.80
C ASP A 378 -6.41 7.28 5.85
N ASN A 379 -5.77 8.41 6.17
CA ASN A 379 -5.68 9.58 5.30
C ASN A 379 -4.76 9.26 4.10
N PRO A 380 -5.28 9.27 2.85
CA PRO A 380 -4.48 8.95 1.67
C PRO A 380 -3.25 9.84 1.48
N ASP A 381 -3.31 11.12 1.87
CA ASP A 381 -2.18 12.06 1.73
C ASP A 381 -1.07 11.74 2.74
N ALA A 382 -1.43 11.34 3.96
CA ALA A 382 -0.47 10.91 4.98
C ALA A 382 0.19 9.57 4.57
N ILE A 383 -0.59 8.65 4.01
CA ILE A 383 -0.09 7.39 3.45
C ILE A 383 0.89 7.66 2.32
N ALA A 384 0.52 8.51 1.36
CA ALA A 384 1.38 8.91 0.25
C ALA A 384 2.73 9.44 0.76
N ALA A 385 2.71 10.38 1.72
CA ALA A 385 3.92 10.93 2.33
C ALA A 385 4.74 9.86 3.08
N ALA A 386 4.10 8.90 3.74
CA ALA A 386 4.79 7.83 4.45
C ALA A 386 5.45 6.82 3.49
N LEU A 387 4.78 6.42 2.41
CA LEU A 387 5.31 5.55 1.35
C LEU A 387 6.50 6.22 0.66
N ALA A 388 6.36 7.50 0.36
CA ALA A 388 7.40 8.37 -0.18
C ALA A 388 8.69 8.36 0.67
N ILE A 389 8.56 8.69 1.96
CA ILE A 389 9.70 8.72 2.88
C ILE A 389 10.25 7.31 3.09
N ALA A 390 9.41 6.27 3.13
CA ALA A 390 9.85 4.87 3.21
C ALA A 390 10.74 4.49 2.03
N ARG A 391 10.32 4.82 0.82
CA ARG A 391 11.11 4.56 -0.39
C ARG A 391 12.41 5.37 -0.40
N GLU A 392 12.38 6.66 -0.07
CA GLU A 392 13.61 7.48 0.08
C GLU A 392 14.59 6.84 1.06
N THR A 393 14.09 6.38 2.21
CA THR A 393 14.89 5.71 3.25
C THR A 393 15.60 4.48 2.67
N GLY A 394 14.88 3.66 1.89
CA GLY A 394 15.42 2.47 1.24
C GLY A 394 16.43 2.74 0.13
N LEU A 395 16.17 3.73 -0.74
CA LEU A 395 17.11 4.15 -1.77
C LEU A 395 18.43 4.65 -1.18
N ASN A 396 18.39 5.21 0.03
CA ASN A 396 19.57 5.59 0.81
C ASN A 396 20.13 4.45 1.68
N LYS A 397 19.79 3.20 1.37
CA LYS A 397 20.31 1.97 2.00
C LYS A 397 20.11 1.94 3.53
N LYS A 398 18.99 2.47 4.02
CA LYS A 398 18.61 2.41 5.45
C LYS A 398 17.54 1.34 5.67
N ILE A 399 17.49 0.76 6.87
CA ILE A 399 16.42 -0.16 7.25
C ILE A 399 15.08 0.59 7.30
N GLN A 400 14.01 -0.01 6.80
CA GLN A 400 12.66 0.55 6.89
C GLN A 400 11.65 -0.49 7.34
N ILE A 401 10.84 -0.11 8.33
CA ILE A 401 9.74 -0.90 8.85
C ILE A 401 8.53 0.02 8.99
N LEU A 402 7.44 -0.30 8.29
CA LEU A 402 6.14 0.32 8.52
C LEU A 402 5.34 -0.59 9.44
N ARG A 403 4.80 -0.02 10.52
CA ARG A 403 3.89 -0.77 11.39
C ARG A 403 2.63 -1.13 10.64
N SER A 404 2.19 -2.38 10.79
CA SER A 404 0.90 -2.80 10.27
C SER A 404 -0.23 -1.91 10.79
N VAL A 405 -1.19 -1.63 9.93
CA VAL A 405 -2.30 -0.69 10.14
C VAL A 405 -3.57 -1.43 10.56
N THR A 406 -3.68 -2.71 10.18
CA THR A 406 -4.85 -3.55 10.48
C THR A 406 -4.54 -4.53 11.63
N HIS A 407 -5.39 -4.53 12.67
CA HIS A 407 -5.22 -5.40 13.86
C HIS A 407 -6.50 -6.10 14.32
N ILE A 408 -7.52 -6.14 13.46
CA ILE A 408 -8.88 -6.52 13.84
C ILE A 408 -9.20 -8.02 13.68
N ALA A 409 -8.30 -8.81 13.09
CA ALA A 409 -8.54 -10.23 12.77
C ALA A 409 -8.81 -11.11 14.01
N ASN A 410 -9.80 -11.99 13.98
CA ASN A 410 -10.21 -12.81 15.12
C ASN A 410 -9.91 -14.30 14.96
N ASN A 411 -9.49 -14.72 13.77
CA ASN A 411 -9.14 -16.10 13.46
C ASN A 411 -8.07 -16.11 12.35
N LYS A 412 -7.60 -17.31 11.99
CA LYS A 412 -6.55 -17.50 10.99
C LYS A 412 -6.97 -17.01 9.59
N ARG A 413 -8.22 -17.27 9.18
CA ARG A 413 -8.75 -16.87 7.86
C ARG A 413 -8.77 -15.35 7.72
N GLU A 414 -9.27 -14.64 8.74
CA GLU A 414 -9.23 -13.18 8.77
C GLU A 414 -7.79 -12.63 8.74
N MET A 415 -6.82 -13.31 9.35
CA MET A 415 -5.40 -12.90 9.23
C MET A 415 -4.85 -13.08 7.81
N GLU A 416 -5.32 -14.10 7.07
CA GLU A 416 -4.95 -14.36 5.67
C GLU A 416 -5.64 -13.39 4.70
N ASP A 417 -6.87 -12.95 5.01
CA ASP A 417 -7.63 -11.98 4.20
C ASP A 417 -7.16 -10.53 4.44
N LEU A 418 -6.86 -10.17 5.69
CA LEU A 418 -6.55 -8.79 6.06
C LEU A 418 -5.09 -8.39 5.86
N VAL A 419 -4.22 -9.31 5.43
CA VAL A 419 -2.81 -9.00 5.15
C VAL A 419 -2.64 -8.18 3.87
N ASP A 420 -3.52 -8.35 2.88
CA ASP A 420 -3.33 -7.79 1.53
C ASP A 420 -3.19 -6.26 1.51
N PRO A 421 -3.98 -5.45 2.24
CA PRO A 421 -3.80 -3.99 2.27
C PRO A 421 -2.42 -3.57 2.78
N ASP A 422 -1.98 -4.15 3.89
CA ASP A 422 -0.67 -3.88 4.48
C ASP A 422 0.47 -4.37 3.58
N LEU A 423 0.29 -5.54 2.94
CA LEU A 423 1.26 -6.08 2.01
C LEU A 423 1.36 -5.24 0.74
N ALA A 424 0.24 -4.76 0.19
CA ALA A 424 0.25 -3.88 -0.96
C ALA A 424 1.01 -2.59 -0.65
N LEU A 425 0.73 -1.94 0.48
CA LEU A 425 1.46 -0.74 0.94
C LEU A 425 2.96 -1.00 1.08
N TYR A 426 3.35 -2.13 1.65
CA TYR A 426 4.75 -2.55 1.70
C TYR A 426 5.35 -2.71 0.30
N LEU A 427 4.71 -3.50 -0.58
CA LEU A 427 5.22 -3.76 -1.92
C LEU A 427 5.31 -2.49 -2.78
N LEU A 428 4.43 -1.51 -2.58
CA LEU A 428 4.53 -0.23 -3.28
C LEU A 428 5.84 0.49 -2.93
N CYS A 429 6.26 0.52 -1.67
CA CYS A 429 7.44 1.29 -1.25
C CYS A 429 8.73 0.46 -1.04
N VAL A 430 8.65 -0.87 -1.11
CA VAL A 430 9.77 -1.76 -0.76
C VAL A 430 11.01 -1.46 -1.62
N GLU A 431 12.14 -1.33 -0.94
CA GLU A 431 13.49 -1.28 -1.53
C GLU A 431 14.40 -2.26 -0.76
N LYS A 432 15.68 -2.36 -1.16
CA LYS A 432 16.64 -3.17 -0.39
C LYS A 432 16.66 -2.72 1.09
N TYR A 433 16.69 -3.69 1.99
CA TYR A 433 16.68 -3.53 3.46
C TYR A 433 15.36 -3.04 4.07
N HIS A 434 14.25 -3.14 3.33
CA HIS A 434 12.92 -3.02 3.92
C HIS A 434 12.42 -4.38 4.43
N TYR A 435 11.63 -4.37 5.50
CA TYR A 435 11.09 -5.59 6.09
C TYR A 435 9.61 -5.44 6.39
N PHE A 436 8.83 -6.40 5.89
CA PHE A 436 7.39 -6.43 6.10
C PHE A 436 7.05 -6.80 7.54
N PHE A 437 6.22 -5.98 8.17
CA PHE A 437 5.75 -6.20 9.53
C PHE A 437 4.24 -6.43 9.53
N TRP A 438 3.82 -7.64 9.90
CA TRP A 438 2.40 -8.00 9.99
C TRP A 438 2.12 -8.96 11.14
N LEU A 439 1.35 -8.46 12.12
CA LEU A 439 0.78 -9.23 13.21
C LEU A 439 -0.41 -8.50 13.84
N LYS A 440 -1.27 -9.25 14.53
CA LYS A 440 -2.33 -8.68 15.36
C LYS A 440 -1.78 -8.18 16.70
N THR A 441 -0.84 -8.92 17.29
CA THR A 441 -0.27 -8.61 18.60
C THR A 441 1.20 -8.95 18.67
N VAL A 442 1.97 -8.15 19.42
CA VAL A 442 3.37 -8.44 19.76
C VAL A 442 3.49 -9.37 20.99
N ASP A 443 2.37 -9.66 21.65
CA ASP A 443 2.31 -10.45 22.88
C ASP A 443 2.24 -11.96 22.58
N ALA A 444 3.37 -12.64 22.70
CA ALA A 444 3.48 -14.09 22.50
C ALA A 444 2.91 -14.94 23.66
N MET A 445 2.18 -14.31 24.60
CA MET A 445 1.28 -15.01 25.51
C MET A 445 -0.12 -15.24 24.89
N LYS A 446 -0.40 -14.63 23.74
CA LYS A 446 -1.64 -14.83 22.98
C LYS A 446 -1.48 -16.03 22.03
N ASP A 447 -2.59 -16.41 21.40
CA ASP A 447 -2.60 -17.47 20.39
C ASP A 447 -1.52 -17.21 19.33
N ARG A 448 -0.78 -18.28 19.01
CA ARG A 448 0.33 -18.28 18.05
C ARG A 448 -0.06 -17.64 16.72
N ILE A 449 -1.29 -17.87 16.23
CA ILE A 449 -1.73 -17.34 14.93
C ILE A 449 -1.69 -15.81 14.87
N PHE A 450 -1.73 -15.12 16.01
CA PHE A 450 -1.81 -13.66 16.06
C PHE A 450 -0.45 -12.95 16.13
N TRP A 451 0.62 -13.67 16.41
CA TRP A 451 1.97 -13.09 16.56
C TRP A 451 3.04 -13.81 15.74
N LEU A 452 2.84 -15.08 15.38
CA LEU A 452 3.74 -15.85 14.51
C LEU A 452 3.01 -16.17 13.20
N THR A 453 3.36 -15.42 12.16
CA THR A 453 2.65 -15.40 10.88
C THR A 453 3.37 -16.23 9.80
N ASP A 454 3.96 -17.35 10.19
CA ASP A 454 4.72 -18.28 9.32
C ASP A 454 3.84 -19.11 8.39
N TYR A 455 2.52 -19.10 8.59
CA TYR A 455 1.55 -19.80 7.77
C TYR A 455 1.08 -18.98 6.54
N LEU A 456 1.31 -17.67 6.50
CA LEU A 456 0.81 -16.79 5.44
C LEU A 456 1.38 -17.16 4.09
N ASP A 457 0.48 -17.47 3.16
CA ASP A 457 0.81 -17.96 1.83
C ASP A 457 1.51 -16.90 0.97
N GLN A 458 0.98 -15.67 1.00
CA GLN A 458 1.53 -14.53 0.27
C GLN A 458 3.02 -14.32 0.59
N CYS A 459 3.42 -14.51 1.85
CA CYS A 459 4.81 -14.36 2.29
C CYS A 459 5.75 -15.50 1.87
N LYS A 460 5.22 -16.62 1.36
CA LYS A 460 5.98 -17.80 0.89
C LYS A 460 6.16 -17.83 -0.62
N ARG A 461 5.38 -17.04 -1.34
CA ARG A 461 5.43 -16.97 -2.80
C ARG A 461 6.70 -16.25 -3.26
N PRO A 462 7.24 -16.61 -4.42
CA PRO A 462 8.38 -15.91 -5.00
C PRO A 462 7.99 -14.46 -5.30
N LEU A 463 8.85 -13.50 -4.96
CA LEU A 463 8.59 -12.07 -5.19
C LEU A 463 9.36 -11.55 -6.42
N GLY A 464 10.69 -11.75 -6.40
CA GLY A 464 11.61 -11.24 -7.40
C GLY A 464 11.82 -9.72 -7.32
N LYS A 465 12.70 -9.18 -8.15
CA LYS A 465 13.03 -7.75 -8.15
C LYS A 465 11.83 -6.91 -8.60
N PRO A 466 11.67 -5.68 -8.08
CA PRO A 466 10.75 -4.73 -8.67
C PRO A 466 11.19 -4.40 -10.10
N LEU A 467 10.25 -4.37 -11.04
CA LEU A 467 10.50 -3.98 -12.44
C LEU A 467 10.60 -2.46 -12.61
N GLY A 468 10.33 -1.71 -11.54
CA GLY A 468 10.42 -0.25 -11.51
C GLY A 468 9.94 0.35 -10.18
N PRO A 469 9.91 1.69 -10.08
CA PRO A 469 9.15 2.38 -9.04
C PRO A 469 7.67 1.98 -9.12
N TYR A 470 6.92 2.24 -8.04
CA TYR A 470 5.46 2.27 -8.18
C TYR A 470 5.06 3.39 -9.13
N LEU A 471 3.99 3.18 -9.88
CA LEU A 471 3.29 4.22 -10.59
C LEU A 471 2.15 4.69 -9.71
N ARG A 472 1.92 6.00 -9.67
CA ARG A 472 0.81 6.59 -8.95
C ARG A 472 0.00 7.47 -9.88
N ASP A 473 -1.31 7.33 -9.78
CA ASP A 473 -2.31 8.16 -10.44
C ASP A 473 -3.33 8.57 -9.37
N ASN A 474 -3.24 9.80 -8.87
CA ASN A 474 -4.03 10.27 -7.73
C ASN A 474 -3.83 9.35 -6.50
N LYS A 475 -4.90 8.73 -6.00
CA LYS A 475 -4.88 7.79 -4.88
C LYS A 475 -4.83 6.34 -5.35
N VAL A 476 -4.55 6.10 -6.63
CA VAL A 476 -4.36 4.78 -7.24
C VAL A 476 -2.89 4.52 -7.44
N TYR A 477 -2.44 3.32 -7.09
CA TYR A 477 -1.05 2.92 -7.14
C TYR A 477 -0.94 1.57 -7.81
N THR A 478 0.10 1.40 -8.63
CA THR A 478 0.48 0.10 -9.18
C THR A 478 1.97 -0.13 -9.04
N ARG A 479 2.40 -1.38 -8.91
CA ARG A 479 3.81 -1.74 -9.03
C ARG A 479 3.95 -3.18 -9.48
N SER A 480 4.90 -3.41 -10.38
CA SER A 480 5.21 -4.73 -10.90
C SER A 480 6.53 -5.26 -10.36
N PHE A 481 6.54 -6.56 -10.06
CA PHE A 481 7.70 -7.37 -9.72
C PHE A 481 7.85 -8.49 -10.75
N GLU A 482 8.99 -9.18 -10.74
CA GLU A 482 9.21 -10.37 -11.59
C GLU A 482 8.12 -11.43 -11.36
N HIS A 483 7.65 -11.61 -10.12
CA HIS A 483 6.69 -12.66 -9.77
C HIS A 483 5.33 -12.19 -9.21
N CYS A 484 5.07 -10.88 -9.13
CA CYS A 484 3.73 -10.38 -8.80
C CYS A 484 3.44 -8.99 -9.39
N ASP A 485 2.16 -8.65 -9.50
CA ASP A 485 1.65 -7.30 -9.74
C ASP A 485 0.81 -6.83 -8.57
N VAL A 486 0.94 -5.54 -8.24
CA VAL A 486 0.25 -4.88 -7.14
C VAL A 486 -0.60 -3.76 -7.69
N TYR A 487 -1.85 -3.69 -7.26
CA TYR A 487 -2.78 -2.60 -7.49
C TYR A 487 -3.42 -2.18 -6.16
N LEU A 488 -3.46 -0.88 -5.89
CA LEU A 488 -4.09 -0.29 -4.71
C LEU A 488 -4.85 0.97 -5.11
N ASP A 489 -6.17 0.98 -4.94
CA ASP A 489 -7.00 2.19 -5.07
C ASP A 489 -7.48 2.65 -3.68
N MET A 490 -6.98 3.81 -3.26
CA MET A 490 -7.35 4.47 -2.01
C MET A 490 -8.35 5.62 -2.21
N ARG A 491 -8.94 5.78 -3.40
CA ARG A 491 -9.99 6.79 -3.63
C ARG A 491 -11.22 6.44 -2.79
N PRO A 492 -11.94 7.44 -2.26
CA PRO A 492 -13.19 7.19 -1.53
C PRO A 492 -14.26 6.64 -2.50
N GLY A 493 -14.54 5.34 -2.47
CA GLY A 493 -15.57 4.76 -3.32
C GLY A 493 -15.75 3.24 -3.19
N LYS A 494 -16.98 2.83 -2.84
CA LYS A 494 -17.53 1.47 -2.62
C LYS A 494 -17.36 0.90 -1.20
N LYS A 495 -18.18 -0.12 -0.88
CA LYS A 495 -18.47 -0.69 0.46
C LYS A 495 -17.26 -1.07 1.33
N PHE A 496 -16.05 -1.14 0.78
CA PHE A 496 -14.81 -1.46 1.46
C PHE A 496 -13.83 -0.29 1.38
N LYS A 497 -12.94 -0.18 2.37
CA LYS A 497 -12.12 1.01 2.60
C LYS A 497 -11.18 1.34 1.43
N TRP A 498 -10.56 0.33 0.81
CA TRP A 498 -9.68 0.41 -0.38
C TRP A 498 -9.89 -0.79 -1.30
N ILE A 499 -9.57 -0.67 -2.59
CA ILE A 499 -9.52 -1.82 -3.52
C ILE A 499 -8.06 -2.26 -3.61
N VAL A 500 -7.80 -3.52 -3.28
CA VAL A 500 -6.45 -4.10 -3.28
C VAL A 500 -6.43 -5.34 -4.15
N ARG A 501 -5.41 -5.46 -5.01
CA ARG A 501 -5.09 -6.71 -5.71
C ARG A 501 -3.59 -6.96 -5.68
N ILE A 502 -3.24 -8.19 -5.30
CA ILE A 502 -1.89 -8.73 -5.46
C ILE A 502 -2.08 -10.02 -6.26
N LEU A 503 -1.59 -10.03 -7.49
CA LEU A 503 -1.69 -11.20 -8.37
C LEU A 503 -0.28 -11.73 -8.66
N TRP A 504 -0.10 -13.02 -8.52
CA TRP A 504 1.18 -13.72 -8.66
C TRP A 504 1.34 -14.26 -10.08
N LYS A 505 2.55 -14.13 -10.62
CA LYS A 505 2.95 -14.49 -11.98
C LYS A 505 3.60 -15.87 -11.95
N ASN A 506 3.00 -16.83 -12.65
CA ASN A 506 3.45 -18.21 -12.61
C ASN A 506 3.55 -18.80 -14.02
N ASP A 507 4.73 -19.30 -14.36
CA ASP A 507 4.95 -20.17 -15.52
C ASP A 507 4.65 -21.62 -15.13
N ILE A 508 3.43 -22.07 -15.42
CA ILE A 508 2.99 -23.43 -15.11
C ILE A 508 3.67 -24.40 -16.08
N GLY A 509 4.26 -25.48 -15.55
CA GLY A 509 4.90 -26.52 -16.35
C GLY A 509 6.20 -26.14 -17.05
N ARG A 510 6.83 -25.03 -16.64
CA ARG A 510 8.14 -24.57 -17.13
C ARG A 510 8.21 -24.52 -18.68
N PRO A 511 7.37 -23.72 -19.35
CA PRO A 511 7.49 -23.46 -20.77
C PRO A 511 8.90 -22.97 -21.14
N SER A 512 9.31 -23.16 -22.40
CA SER A 512 10.66 -22.81 -22.85
C SER A 512 10.93 -21.29 -22.86
N VAL A 513 9.86 -20.50 -23.04
CA VAL A 513 9.88 -19.04 -22.95
C VAL A 513 9.01 -18.62 -21.78
N ALA A 514 9.59 -17.89 -20.83
CA ALA A 514 8.86 -17.35 -19.69
C ALA A 514 7.81 -16.34 -20.14
N GLY A 515 6.62 -16.43 -19.56
CA GLY A 515 5.57 -15.45 -19.76
C GLY A 515 5.79 -14.17 -18.94
N SER A 516 4.83 -13.25 -19.03
CA SER A 516 4.86 -12.01 -18.25
C SER A 516 3.46 -11.44 -18.10
N ALA A 517 3.25 -10.62 -17.07
CA ALA A 517 2.04 -9.84 -16.92
C ALA A 517 2.34 -8.41 -16.46
N ILE A 518 1.48 -7.50 -16.87
CA ILE A 518 1.44 -6.10 -16.43
C ILE A 518 -0.03 -5.71 -16.21
N SER A 519 -0.32 -5.11 -15.06
CA SER A 519 -1.60 -4.45 -14.76
C SER A 519 -1.59 -3.02 -15.28
N PHE A 520 -2.66 -2.60 -15.96
CA PHE A 520 -2.87 -1.18 -16.32
C PHE A 520 -3.81 -0.48 -15.34
N THR A 521 -4.87 -1.18 -14.91
CA THR A 521 -5.90 -0.72 -13.96
C THR A 521 -6.24 -1.86 -12.98
N ASP A 522 -7.30 -1.74 -12.17
CA ASP A 522 -7.74 -2.82 -11.26
C ASP A 522 -8.28 -4.05 -12.01
N ASP A 523 -8.75 -3.83 -13.24
CA ASP A 523 -9.50 -4.80 -14.03
C ASP A 523 -8.92 -5.06 -15.43
N ARG A 524 -7.84 -4.36 -15.83
CA ARG A 524 -7.20 -4.49 -17.14
C ARG A 524 -5.75 -4.96 -17.07
N TYR A 525 -5.43 -6.00 -17.82
CA TYR A 525 -4.14 -6.69 -17.77
C TYR A 525 -3.63 -7.03 -19.18
N ARG A 526 -2.33 -6.92 -19.42
CA ARG A 526 -1.65 -7.57 -20.55
C ARG A 526 -0.90 -8.78 -20.04
N ILE A 527 -1.18 -9.95 -20.60
CA ILE A 527 -0.56 -11.20 -20.19
C ILE A 527 0.06 -11.87 -21.42
N LYS A 528 1.30 -12.34 -21.28
CA LYS A 528 2.00 -13.14 -22.28
C LYS A 528 2.21 -14.55 -21.75
N GLY A 529 1.94 -15.56 -22.56
CA GLY A 529 2.13 -16.95 -22.18
C GLY A 529 2.58 -17.84 -23.33
N CYS A 530 3.36 -18.86 -22.99
CA CYS A 530 3.90 -19.87 -23.90
C CYS A 530 3.42 -21.26 -23.49
N GLY A 531 3.37 -22.20 -24.43
CA GLY A 531 2.97 -23.58 -24.19
C GLY A 531 1.51 -23.85 -24.54
N ALA A 532 1.00 -25.01 -24.12
CA ALA A 532 -0.38 -25.42 -24.32
C ALA A 532 -1.01 -25.95 -23.02
N ILE A 533 -2.30 -25.65 -22.82
CA ILE A 533 -3.13 -26.26 -21.78
C ILE A 533 -3.70 -27.55 -22.39
N ALA A 534 -3.00 -28.67 -22.24
CA ALA A 534 -3.27 -29.90 -22.97
C ALA A 534 -2.75 -31.15 -22.22
N GLY A 535 -3.17 -32.34 -22.70
CA GLY A 535 -2.62 -33.62 -22.26
C GLY A 535 -2.79 -33.88 -20.76
N THR A 536 -1.74 -34.39 -20.12
CA THR A 536 -1.70 -34.73 -18.69
C THR A 536 -0.93 -33.71 -17.84
N ALA A 537 -0.21 -32.78 -18.48
CA ALA A 537 0.54 -31.71 -17.84
C ALA A 537 0.51 -30.45 -18.71
N ASP A 538 0.14 -29.32 -18.11
CA ASP A 538 -0.06 -28.05 -18.81
C ASP A 538 1.24 -27.25 -18.89
N GLN A 539 1.36 -26.44 -19.95
CA GLN A 539 2.36 -25.37 -20.06
C GLN A 539 1.66 -24.07 -20.43
N PHE A 540 1.66 -23.08 -19.54
CA PHE A 540 1.01 -21.79 -19.77
C PHE A 540 1.46 -20.75 -18.74
N PHE A 541 1.14 -19.49 -18.98
CA PHE A 541 1.32 -18.44 -17.99
C PHE A 541 0.02 -18.19 -17.23
N TYR A 542 0.13 -18.11 -15.91
CA TYR A 542 -0.99 -17.95 -15.00
C TYR A 542 -0.79 -16.76 -14.07
N LEU A 543 -1.66 -15.77 -14.19
CA LEU A 543 -1.74 -14.62 -13.29
C LEU A 543 -2.85 -14.91 -12.27
N SER A 544 -2.47 -15.32 -11.06
CA SER A 544 -3.39 -15.89 -10.09
C SER A 544 -3.10 -15.48 -8.65
N ASP A 545 -4.04 -15.76 -7.78
CA ASP A 545 -3.87 -15.66 -6.34
C ASP A 545 -4.68 -16.76 -5.65
N ALA A 546 -4.39 -17.01 -4.38
CA ALA A 546 -5.11 -18.00 -3.60
C ALA A 546 -6.59 -17.62 -3.47
N HIS A 547 -7.46 -18.61 -3.61
CA HIS A 547 -8.91 -18.51 -3.53
C HIS A 547 -9.43 -19.57 -2.57
N TYR A 548 -10.47 -19.24 -1.80
CA TYR A 548 -11.02 -20.15 -0.78
C TYR A 548 -12.51 -20.38 -0.98
N ASP A 549 -12.90 -21.66 -0.99
CA ASP A 549 -14.27 -22.16 -1.08
C ASP A 549 -14.95 -21.87 -2.44
N ASP A 550 -16.23 -21.50 -2.43
CA ASP A 550 -17.01 -21.10 -3.62
C ASP A 550 -16.42 -19.86 -4.30
N GLY A 551 -16.86 -19.48 -5.50
CA GLY A 551 -16.38 -18.24 -6.08
C GLY A 551 -16.91 -17.94 -7.46
N GLU A 552 -16.64 -16.73 -7.93
CA GLU A 552 -16.85 -16.35 -9.33
C GLU A 552 -15.61 -15.60 -9.83
N ILE A 553 -15.19 -15.94 -11.04
CA ILE A 553 -14.20 -15.18 -11.82
C ILE A 553 -14.79 -14.86 -13.19
N LYS A 554 -14.58 -13.62 -13.65
CA LYS A 554 -14.93 -13.19 -15.00
C LYS A 554 -13.93 -12.20 -15.56
N ALA A 555 -13.82 -12.16 -16.88
CA ALA A 555 -13.03 -11.19 -17.63
C ALA A 555 -13.56 -11.08 -19.07
N ARG A 556 -13.25 -9.96 -19.73
CA ARG A 556 -13.31 -9.79 -21.17
C ARG A 556 -11.92 -10.04 -21.76
N ILE A 557 -11.84 -10.77 -22.87
CA ILE A 557 -10.59 -10.90 -23.63
C ILE A 557 -10.65 -9.87 -24.76
N ASP A 558 -9.98 -8.73 -24.60
CA ASP A 558 -9.95 -7.66 -25.60
C ASP A 558 -9.08 -8.02 -26.81
N SER A 559 -8.05 -8.84 -26.65
CA SER A 559 -7.33 -9.40 -27.79
C SER A 559 -6.58 -10.65 -27.37
N LEU A 560 -6.27 -11.50 -28.36
CA LEU A 560 -5.35 -12.62 -28.24
C LEU A 560 -4.57 -12.74 -29.56
N GLU A 561 -3.30 -12.35 -29.51
CA GLU A 561 -2.42 -12.26 -30.68
C GLU A 561 -1.18 -13.14 -30.50
N GLY A 562 -0.66 -13.69 -31.60
CA GLY A 562 0.45 -14.65 -31.57
C GLY A 562 0.02 -16.08 -31.22
N GLY A 563 0.93 -17.05 -31.34
CA GLY A 563 0.67 -18.47 -31.03
C GLY A 563 -0.10 -19.28 -32.08
N GLY A 564 -0.75 -18.63 -33.06
CA GLY A 564 -1.52 -19.29 -34.11
C GLY A 564 -2.93 -19.71 -33.65
N PRO A 565 -3.65 -20.56 -34.41
CA PRO A 565 -5.06 -20.88 -34.15
C PRO A 565 -5.32 -21.62 -32.82
N ASN A 566 -4.26 -22.18 -32.22
CA ASN A 566 -4.33 -22.93 -30.96
C ASN A 566 -4.03 -22.08 -29.71
N ALA A 567 -3.81 -20.77 -29.86
CA ALA A 567 -3.66 -19.89 -28.72
C ALA A 567 -4.94 -19.91 -27.86
N GLN A 568 -4.78 -19.80 -26.55
CA GLN A 568 -5.89 -19.82 -25.60
C GLN A 568 -5.71 -18.75 -24.53
N ALA A 569 -6.78 -18.03 -24.23
CA ALA A 569 -6.83 -17.08 -23.12
C ALA A 569 -8.15 -17.20 -22.37
N GLY A 570 -8.14 -17.01 -21.05
CA GLY A 570 -9.37 -17.01 -20.28
C GLY A 570 -9.16 -17.07 -18.78
N VAL A 571 -10.14 -17.64 -18.07
CA VAL A 571 -10.17 -17.69 -16.60
C VAL A 571 -10.14 -19.14 -16.12
N MET A 572 -9.47 -19.39 -14.99
CA MET A 572 -9.22 -20.74 -14.49
C MET A 572 -9.27 -20.81 -12.96
N PHE A 573 -9.86 -21.89 -12.45
CA PHE A 573 -9.66 -22.43 -11.11
C PHE A 573 -8.75 -23.65 -11.19
N ARG A 574 -7.76 -23.75 -10.30
CA ARG A 574 -6.79 -24.85 -10.29
C ARG A 574 -6.40 -25.23 -8.87
N GLU A 575 -6.30 -26.52 -8.56
CA GLU A 575 -5.98 -26.98 -7.21
C GLU A 575 -4.66 -26.43 -6.67
N SER A 576 -3.62 -26.36 -7.52
CA SER A 576 -2.31 -25.83 -7.15
C SER A 576 -1.50 -25.41 -8.39
N LEU A 577 -0.33 -24.82 -8.19
CA LEU A 577 0.55 -24.33 -9.26
C LEU A 577 1.37 -25.43 -9.97
N VAL A 578 1.20 -26.72 -9.62
CA VAL A 578 1.88 -27.82 -10.33
C VAL A 578 1.26 -28.08 -11.70
N ALA A 579 2.05 -28.56 -12.65
CA ALA A 579 1.68 -28.67 -14.07
C ALA A 579 0.53 -29.66 -14.37
N ASP A 580 0.34 -30.65 -13.52
CA ASP A 580 -0.62 -31.74 -13.71
C ASP A 580 -1.86 -31.63 -12.82
N ALA A 581 -2.00 -30.54 -12.05
CA ALA A 581 -3.07 -30.35 -11.07
C ALA A 581 -4.48 -30.41 -11.69
N PRO A 582 -5.49 -30.87 -10.92
CA PRO A 582 -6.90 -30.68 -11.24
C PRO A 582 -7.21 -29.22 -11.54
N CYS A 583 -8.01 -28.98 -12.58
CA CYS A 583 -8.33 -27.63 -13.03
C CYS A 583 -9.70 -27.57 -13.71
N VAL A 584 -10.30 -26.37 -13.74
CA VAL A 584 -11.42 -26.02 -14.60
C VAL A 584 -11.16 -24.63 -15.16
N ALA A 585 -11.26 -24.47 -16.47
CA ALA A 585 -11.04 -23.22 -17.17
C ALA A 585 -12.14 -22.94 -18.19
N VAL A 586 -12.42 -21.67 -18.44
CA VAL A 586 -13.18 -21.21 -19.60
C VAL A 586 -12.21 -20.40 -20.46
N LEU A 587 -11.92 -20.91 -21.65
CA LEU A 587 -10.88 -20.41 -22.53
C LEU A 587 -11.48 -20.04 -23.89
N CYS A 588 -11.02 -18.94 -24.47
CA CYS A 588 -11.27 -18.55 -25.86
C CYS A 588 -10.03 -18.74 -26.73
N ASN A 589 -10.24 -19.04 -28.01
CA ASN A 589 -9.19 -18.96 -29.04
C ASN A 589 -9.22 -17.57 -29.72
N PRO A 590 -8.33 -17.29 -30.69
CA PRO A 590 -8.32 -16.02 -31.42
C PRO A 590 -9.58 -15.74 -32.25
N GLU A 591 -10.34 -16.77 -32.64
CA GLU A 591 -11.56 -16.66 -33.47
C GLU A 591 -12.81 -16.33 -32.63
N GLY A 592 -12.68 -16.25 -31.30
CA GLY A 592 -13.81 -15.99 -30.40
C GLY A 592 -14.63 -17.23 -30.04
N ASP A 593 -14.09 -18.43 -30.30
CA ASP A 593 -14.66 -19.69 -29.86
C ASP A 593 -14.31 -19.94 -28.40
N VAL A 594 -15.33 -20.09 -27.56
CA VAL A 594 -15.19 -20.29 -26.12
C VAL A 594 -15.55 -21.73 -25.75
N SER A 595 -14.76 -22.39 -24.91
CA SER A 595 -15.10 -23.72 -24.38
C SER A 595 -14.66 -23.86 -22.93
N MET A 596 -15.34 -24.75 -22.19
CA MET A 596 -14.87 -25.18 -20.87
C MET A 596 -13.89 -26.34 -21.04
N THR A 597 -12.80 -26.31 -20.27
CA THR A 597 -11.78 -27.36 -20.25
C THR A 597 -11.44 -27.72 -18.81
N TYR A 598 -11.32 -29.00 -18.48
CA TYR A 598 -11.11 -29.44 -17.11
C TYR A 598 -10.27 -30.72 -16.98
N ARG A 599 -9.60 -30.86 -15.84
CA ARG A 599 -8.87 -32.06 -15.40
C ARG A 599 -9.42 -32.53 -14.06
N LEU A 600 -9.85 -33.79 -13.99
CA LEU A 600 -10.53 -34.36 -12.81
C LEU A 600 -9.60 -34.70 -11.63
N LYS A 601 -8.38 -35.11 -11.92
CA LYS A 601 -7.38 -35.57 -10.93
C LYS A 601 -5.98 -35.26 -11.44
N ALA A 602 -5.01 -35.19 -10.53
CA ALA A 602 -3.61 -34.98 -10.90
C ALA A 602 -3.14 -36.00 -11.96
N GLY A 603 -2.44 -35.52 -12.99
CA GLY A 603 -1.96 -36.33 -14.11
C GLY A 603 -3.04 -36.90 -15.04
N GLY A 604 -4.32 -36.58 -14.80
CA GLY A 604 -5.43 -37.03 -15.63
C GLY A 604 -5.47 -36.35 -17.01
N LYS A 605 -6.18 -36.97 -17.96
CA LYS A 605 -6.45 -36.40 -19.28
C LYS A 605 -7.28 -35.11 -19.13
N LEU A 606 -6.88 -34.08 -19.87
CA LEU A 606 -7.65 -32.86 -20.03
C LEU A 606 -8.87 -33.10 -20.94
N ILE A 607 -10.05 -32.69 -20.48
CA ILE A 607 -11.33 -32.85 -21.19
C ILE A 607 -11.81 -31.47 -21.63
N ARG A 608 -12.16 -31.33 -22.91
CA ARG A 608 -12.73 -30.11 -23.49
C ARG A 608 -14.21 -30.36 -23.79
N THR A 609 -15.07 -29.42 -23.43
CA THR A 609 -16.51 -29.46 -23.72
C THR A 609 -16.80 -28.96 -25.12
N ASP A 610 -18.09 -28.98 -25.49
CA ASP A 610 -18.56 -28.33 -26.70
C ASP A 610 -18.17 -26.85 -26.77
N VAL A 611 -17.99 -26.37 -28.00
CA VAL A 611 -17.57 -25.01 -28.32
C VAL A 611 -18.79 -24.12 -28.46
N LEU A 612 -18.67 -22.90 -27.91
CA LEU A 612 -19.63 -21.83 -28.03
C LEU A 612 -19.00 -20.68 -28.79
N HIS A 613 -19.44 -20.44 -30.02
CA HIS A 613 -19.01 -19.25 -30.77
C HIS A 613 -19.68 -17.99 -30.20
N ILE A 614 -18.86 -17.04 -29.77
CA ILE A 614 -19.27 -15.73 -29.25
C ILE A 614 -18.90 -14.59 -30.22
N GLY A 615 -17.79 -14.75 -30.95
CA GLY A 615 -17.22 -13.72 -31.81
C GLY A 615 -16.17 -12.86 -31.09
N ASN A 616 -15.84 -11.72 -31.68
CA ASN A 616 -14.73 -10.88 -31.22
C ASN A 616 -14.95 -10.34 -29.80
N HIS A 617 -13.85 -10.29 -29.04
CA HIS A 617 -13.77 -9.76 -27.69
C HIS A 617 -14.69 -10.43 -26.64
N PRO A 618 -14.69 -11.77 -26.54
CA PRO A 618 -15.65 -12.48 -25.70
C PRO A 618 -15.43 -12.20 -24.21
N TYR A 619 -16.54 -12.21 -23.47
CA TYR A 619 -16.53 -12.30 -22.01
C TYR A 619 -16.60 -13.77 -21.60
N VAL A 620 -15.76 -14.15 -20.65
CA VAL A 620 -15.74 -15.49 -20.03
C VAL A 620 -16.05 -15.37 -18.55
N LYS A 621 -16.77 -16.35 -18.01
CA LYS A 621 -17.09 -16.44 -16.58
C LYS A 621 -17.08 -17.89 -16.11
N LEU A 622 -16.57 -18.10 -14.91
CA LEU A 622 -16.54 -19.40 -14.25
C LEU A 622 -16.98 -19.24 -12.78
N ILE A 623 -17.93 -20.07 -12.36
CA ILE A 623 -18.49 -20.07 -11.01
C ILE A 623 -18.17 -21.42 -10.35
N ARG A 624 -17.71 -21.39 -9.10
CA ARG A 624 -17.49 -22.56 -8.24
C ARG A 624 -18.51 -22.59 -7.11
N GLU A 625 -19.16 -23.73 -6.93
CA GLU A 625 -20.05 -24.06 -5.82
C GLU A 625 -19.66 -25.44 -5.26
N GLY A 626 -18.86 -25.44 -4.19
CA GLY A 626 -18.18 -26.62 -3.66
C GLY A 626 -17.26 -27.26 -4.71
N ASN A 627 -17.68 -28.43 -5.21
CA ASN A 627 -16.96 -29.19 -6.25
C ASN A 627 -17.60 -29.06 -7.63
N VAL A 628 -18.60 -28.19 -7.77
CA VAL A 628 -19.34 -27.99 -9.03
C VAL A 628 -18.90 -26.68 -9.65
N PHE A 629 -18.55 -26.74 -10.93
CA PHE A 629 -18.08 -25.60 -11.71
C PHE A 629 -19.00 -25.36 -12.89
N THR A 630 -19.43 -24.12 -13.06
CA THR A 630 -20.34 -23.71 -14.14
C THR A 630 -19.72 -22.58 -14.94
N GLY A 631 -19.57 -22.78 -16.24
CA GLY A 631 -18.88 -21.83 -17.14
C GLY A 631 -19.81 -21.23 -18.17
N TYR A 632 -19.56 -19.97 -18.50
CA TYR A 632 -20.39 -19.15 -19.36
C TYR A 632 -19.55 -18.32 -20.32
N GLY A 633 -20.12 -18.04 -21.50
CA GLY A 633 -19.63 -17.06 -22.46
C GLY A 633 -20.64 -15.93 -22.69
N SER A 634 -20.18 -14.74 -23.07
CA SER A 634 -21.05 -13.60 -23.39
C SER A 634 -20.39 -12.65 -24.39
N ALA A 635 -21.19 -12.05 -25.28
CA ALA A 635 -20.73 -11.01 -26.21
C ALA A 635 -20.74 -9.60 -25.60
N ASN A 636 -21.52 -9.38 -24.53
CA ASN A 636 -21.77 -8.05 -23.96
C ASN A 636 -21.53 -7.94 -22.45
N GLY A 637 -21.17 -9.05 -21.78
CA GLY A 637 -20.90 -9.09 -20.35
C GLY A 637 -22.14 -9.06 -19.45
N THR A 638 -23.35 -8.97 -20.01
CA THR A 638 -24.62 -8.91 -19.27
C THR A 638 -25.51 -10.11 -19.53
N GLN A 639 -25.57 -10.59 -20.77
CA GLN A 639 -26.31 -11.79 -21.18
C GLN A 639 -25.35 -12.97 -21.29
N TRP A 640 -25.48 -13.93 -20.37
CA TRP A 640 -24.56 -15.07 -20.24
C TRP A 640 -25.18 -16.34 -20.81
N ARG A 641 -24.48 -16.97 -21.76
CA ARG A 641 -24.84 -18.27 -22.33
C ARG A 641 -24.06 -19.36 -21.61
N LEU A 642 -24.76 -20.40 -21.14
CA LEU A 642 -24.13 -21.55 -20.50
C LEU A 642 -23.27 -22.30 -21.52
N ILE A 643 -22.05 -22.66 -21.11
CA ILE A 643 -21.19 -23.56 -21.87
C ILE A 643 -21.35 -24.97 -21.32
N ALA A 644 -21.04 -25.16 -20.03
CA ALA A 644 -21.12 -26.46 -19.36
C ALA A 644 -21.18 -26.31 -17.83
N LYS A 645 -21.60 -27.41 -17.19
CA LYS A 645 -21.55 -27.61 -15.73
C LYS A 645 -20.85 -28.95 -15.45
N VAL A 646 -19.77 -28.91 -14.68
CA VAL A 646 -18.93 -30.09 -14.40
C VAL A 646 -18.67 -30.25 -12.91
N ARG A 647 -18.38 -31.47 -12.48
CA ARG A 647 -18.01 -31.77 -11.08
C ARG A 647 -16.54 -32.18 -11.01
N VAL A 648 -15.72 -31.34 -10.40
CA VAL A 648 -14.28 -31.57 -10.20
C VAL A 648 -13.98 -31.41 -8.70
N PRO A 649 -13.64 -32.49 -7.97
CA PRO A 649 -13.26 -32.38 -6.57
C PRO A 649 -12.01 -31.52 -6.40
N MET A 650 -12.08 -30.48 -5.56
CA MET A 650 -10.94 -29.63 -5.20
C MET A 650 -11.01 -29.23 -3.71
N PRO A 651 -9.86 -29.03 -3.04
CA PRO A 651 -9.83 -28.55 -1.65
C PRO A 651 -10.40 -27.13 -1.51
N ALA A 652 -10.64 -26.68 -0.28
CA ALA A 652 -11.14 -25.32 -0.02
C ALA A 652 -10.20 -24.26 -0.64
N LYS A 653 -8.90 -24.33 -0.32
CA LYS A 653 -7.86 -23.46 -0.89
C LYS A 653 -7.46 -23.96 -2.28
N ILE A 654 -7.60 -23.10 -3.28
CA ILE A 654 -7.14 -23.32 -4.66
C ILE A 654 -6.50 -22.05 -5.21
N GLU A 655 -6.06 -22.06 -6.46
CA GLU A 655 -5.67 -20.87 -7.21
C GLU A 655 -6.82 -20.45 -8.15
N MET A 656 -7.00 -19.14 -8.30
CA MET A 656 -7.94 -18.55 -9.23
C MET A 656 -7.29 -17.40 -9.98
N GLY A 657 -7.47 -17.32 -11.29
CA GLY A 657 -6.76 -16.33 -12.10
C GLY A 657 -7.02 -16.40 -13.60
N MET A 658 -6.25 -15.61 -14.34
CA MET A 658 -6.25 -15.55 -15.81
C MET A 658 -5.14 -16.41 -16.37
N ALA A 659 -5.45 -17.19 -17.40
CA ALA A 659 -4.53 -18.11 -18.05
C ALA A 659 -4.31 -17.69 -19.51
N VAL A 660 -3.06 -17.76 -19.98
CA VAL A 660 -2.68 -17.54 -21.38
C VAL A 660 -1.70 -18.62 -21.82
N ALA A 661 -2.01 -19.28 -22.94
CA ALA A 661 -1.18 -20.27 -23.60
C ALA A 661 -1.11 -19.94 -25.10
N SER A 662 0.04 -20.10 -25.72
CA SER A 662 0.19 -19.81 -27.16
C SER A 662 -0.24 -20.97 -28.05
N GLY A 663 -0.41 -22.17 -27.52
CA GLY A 663 -0.55 -23.39 -28.31
C GLY A 663 0.77 -23.86 -28.93
N ASN A 664 1.88 -23.18 -28.65
CA ASN A 664 3.21 -23.48 -29.18
C ASN A 664 4.24 -23.50 -28.04
N ARG A 665 5.20 -24.43 -28.07
CA ARG A 665 6.20 -24.59 -27.01
C ARG A 665 7.33 -23.56 -27.03
N GLU A 666 7.48 -22.80 -28.11
CA GLU A 666 8.67 -21.95 -28.37
C GLU A 666 8.32 -20.47 -28.56
N SER A 667 7.04 -20.11 -28.66
CA SER A 667 6.61 -18.73 -28.88
C SER A 667 5.53 -18.28 -27.89
N LEU A 668 5.49 -16.97 -27.64
CA LEU A 668 4.50 -16.33 -26.78
C LEU A 668 3.26 -15.93 -27.58
N ALA A 669 2.10 -16.06 -26.95
CA ALA A 669 0.89 -15.31 -27.30
C ALA A 669 0.70 -14.19 -26.29
N THR A 670 0.09 -13.09 -26.71
CA THR A 670 -0.23 -11.93 -25.88
C THR A 670 -1.75 -11.75 -25.84
N ALA A 671 -2.31 -11.76 -24.64
CA ALA A 671 -3.71 -11.46 -24.41
C ALA A 671 -3.87 -10.12 -23.66
N ILE A 672 -4.87 -9.35 -24.05
CA ILE A 672 -5.33 -8.19 -23.27
C ILE A 672 -6.66 -8.58 -22.62
N PHE A 673 -6.73 -8.44 -21.30
CA PHE A 673 -7.95 -8.64 -20.52
C PHE A 673 -8.47 -7.30 -20.01
N SER A 674 -9.79 -7.13 -19.96
CA SER A 674 -10.47 -6.03 -19.24
C SER A 674 -11.66 -6.55 -18.44
N GLY A 675 -12.21 -5.73 -17.54
CA GLY A 675 -13.35 -6.12 -16.70
C GLY A 675 -13.07 -7.33 -15.81
N PHE A 676 -11.80 -7.62 -15.51
CA PHE A 676 -11.42 -8.70 -14.61
C PHE A 676 -12.02 -8.46 -13.24
N SER A 677 -12.74 -9.44 -12.73
CA SER A 677 -13.25 -9.41 -11.38
C SER A 677 -13.31 -10.81 -10.79
N ARG A 678 -13.09 -10.85 -9.48
CA ARG A 678 -13.21 -12.04 -8.65
C ARG A 678 -14.18 -11.79 -7.50
N LEU A 679 -14.93 -12.81 -7.13
CA LEU A 679 -15.80 -12.81 -5.95
C LEU A 679 -15.40 -13.99 -5.05
N GLU A 680 -15.03 -13.66 -3.82
CA GLU A 680 -14.70 -14.59 -2.75
C GLU A 680 -15.87 -14.69 -1.74
N PRO A 681 -16.26 -15.89 -1.30
CA PRO A 681 -17.23 -16.14 -0.24
C PRO A 681 -16.73 -15.75 1.14
N SER A 682 -15.47 -15.30 1.30
CA SER A 682 -15.04 -14.59 2.51
C SER A 682 -15.85 -13.30 2.76
N SER A 683 -16.88 -13.05 1.95
CA SER A 683 -18.00 -12.14 2.23
C SER A 683 -19.41 -12.75 2.09
N LYS A 684 -19.61 -14.00 1.66
CA LYS A 684 -20.95 -14.65 1.57
C LYS A 684 -21.59 -14.86 2.95
N ILE A 685 -20.82 -15.20 4.00
CA ILE A 685 -21.32 -15.13 5.40
C ILE A 685 -21.38 -13.67 5.91
N ALA A 686 -20.53 -12.77 5.41
CA ALA A 686 -20.65 -11.35 5.71
C ALA A 686 -21.94 -10.72 5.13
N GLN A 687 -22.65 -11.38 4.20
CA GLN A 687 -23.99 -10.94 3.80
C GLN A 687 -25.05 -11.04 4.92
N LEU A 688 -24.96 -11.98 5.88
CA LEU A 688 -26.09 -12.27 6.80
C LEU A 688 -26.09 -11.49 8.12
N ASN A 689 -24.91 -11.13 8.64
CA ASN A 689 -24.78 -10.39 9.91
C ASN A 689 -25.15 -8.90 9.81
N ALA A 690 -24.94 -8.27 8.64
CA ALA A 690 -25.31 -6.87 8.40
C ALA A 690 -26.83 -6.65 8.22
N GLN A 691 -27.57 -7.69 7.85
CA GLN A 691 -29.03 -7.65 7.69
C GLN A 691 -29.80 -8.16 8.92
N GLY A 692 -29.19 -9.01 9.77
CA GLY A 692 -29.74 -9.40 11.08
C GLY A 692 -29.68 -8.31 12.16
N ALA A 693 -28.75 -7.36 12.07
CA ALA A 693 -28.64 -6.23 13.01
C ALA A 693 -29.61 -5.07 12.72
N LYS A 694 -30.34 -5.11 11.59
CA LYS A 694 -31.37 -4.13 11.20
C LYS A 694 -32.79 -4.72 11.26
N LYS A 695 -33.15 -5.37 12.37
CA LYS A 695 -34.55 -5.48 12.82
C LYS A 695 -34.60 -5.39 14.34
N LYS A 696 -34.68 -4.18 14.89
CA LYS A 696 -35.49 -3.98 16.10
C LYS A 696 -36.91 -3.80 15.60
N PRO A 697 -37.86 -4.71 15.89
CA PRO A 697 -39.26 -4.34 15.88
C PRO A 697 -39.42 -3.20 16.90
N ALA A 698 -40.12 -2.15 16.51
CA ALA A 698 -40.63 -1.18 17.46
C ALA A 698 -41.35 -1.94 18.57
N THR A 699 -40.87 -1.85 19.81
CA THR A 699 -41.61 -2.36 20.96
C THR A 699 -42.88 -1.52 21.08
N PRO A 700 -44.08 -2.12 21.07
CA PRO A 700 -45.30 -1.38 21.38
C PRO A 700 -45.17 -0.82 22.79
N GLN A 701 -45.55 0.45 22.94
CA GLN A 701 -45.85 1.01 24.25
C GLN A 701 -46.84 0.07 24.96
N ASN A 702 -46.44 -0.50 26.09
CA ASN A 702 -47.40 -0.96 27.06
C ASN A 702 -46.95 -0.59 28.47
N THR A 703 -47.75 0.29 29.05
CA THR A 703 -47.83 0.70 30.44
C THR A 703 -47.79 -0.49 31.38
N GLN A 704 -46.89 -0.50 32.36
CA GLN A 704 -47.21 -0.87 33.74
C GLN A 704 -46.06 -0.57 34.70
N ALA A 705 -46.42 0.11 35.79
CA ALA A 705 -45.55 0.63 36.83
C ALA A 705 -44.96 -0.46 37.71
N LYS A 706 -43.67 -0.34 38.08
CA LYS A 706 -43.17 -0.80 39.39
C LYS A 706 -42.14 0.18 39.95
N LYS A 707 -42.50 0.76 41.09
CA LYS A 707 -41.76 1.69 41.93
C LYS A 707 -40.41 1.10 42.42
N LYS A 708 -39.37 1.93 42.49
CA LYS A 708 -38.28 1.79 43.48
C LYS A 708 -37.97 3.17 44.11
N PRO A 709 -37.64 3.22 45.41
CA PRO A 709 -37.69 4.45 46.18
C PRO A 709 -36.41 5.29 46.10
N GLN A 710 -36.61 6.60 46.20
CA GLN A 710 -35.59 7.63 46.39
C GLN A 710 -34.85 7.41 47.71
N ASN A 711 -33.53 7.55 47.69
CA ASN A 711 -32.77 7.82 48.90
C ASN A 711 -31.94 9.09 48.69
N THR A 712 -32.46 10.17 49.26
CA THR A 712 -31.88 11.51 49.35
C THR A 712 -30.97 11.57 50.58
N ARG A 713 -29.69 11.93 50.40
CA ARG A 713 -28.91 12.57 51.47
C ARG A 713 -28.19 13.81 50.95
N ARG A 714 -28.75 14.95 51.35
CA ARG A 714 -28.21 16.32 51.33
C ARG A 714 -27.28 16.48 52.54
N ARG A 715 -26.07 17.03 52.37
CA ARG A 715 -25.53 18.33 52.88
C ARG A 715 -24.17 17.98 53.54
N GLN A 716 -23.12 18.80 53.52
CA GLN A 716 -23.04 20.24 53.70
C GLN A 716 -21.63 20.73 53.30
N LYS A 717 -21.56 21.92 52.70
CA LYS A 717 -20.32 22.72 52.59
C LYS A 717 -20.03 23.36 53.96
N ILE A 718 -18.76 23.37 54.37
CA ILE A 718 -18.20 24.40 55.25
C ILE A 718 -16.88 24.88 54.60
N ARG A 719 -16.79 26.20 54.40
CA ARG A 719 -15.56 26.93 54.12
C ARG A 719 -14.86 27.23 55.45
N LYS A 720 -13.56 26.96 55.52
CA LYS A 720 -12.52 27.91 55.94
C LYS A 720 -11.25 27.53 55.21
#